data_AF-A0AAD1N0E9-F1
#
_entry.id   AF-A0AAD1N0E9-F1
#
_cell.length_a   1.000
_cell.length_b   1.000
_cell.length_c   1.000
_cell.angle_alpha   90.00
_cell.angle_beta   90.00
_cell.angle_gamma   90.00
#
_symmetry.space_group_name_H-M   'P 1'
#
loop_
_entity.id
_entity.type
_entity.pdbx_description
1 polymer ?
#
loop_
_entity_poly.entity_id
_entity_poly.type
_entity_poly.pdbx_seq_one_letter_code
_entity_poly.pdbx_strand_id
1 'polypeptide(L)'
;MTAPRPAGSRYAFLPYYRTGAVSALRQAFRPTAAVRATMTVSVAVRALPADQDVAQPPKADVNVTIRGPGDVVGVDPVQIIRRHPAPGTVNAEPGDLAHIEFDRPDLPWQFTPTGPGADGNLPPWLRLVVVDAANAVFTPRSGDRLATVEVPATELPPPDDAWAWAHAQVIGSDVAGGLDENNPALNLSRLLCPRRLTEAKEWIACLVPVFRAGQEAGLTGTAQTSTLAYAWRAGDARVVLPVYDSWTFRTGRDGDFATLAGRLRPPDADSRVDVGIRHVDTGHPGNGIVGVGPGDPGRRRSVRGALVAVDDPLTDAKKWPAPTTAELRRQLEAVAGYRYEANVPATPTVGPPLYGGAHIARGDVSEAAPGWFRTLNLDPADRLVAGLGTRVVQMDQEDLMASAWAQVGGVLATNQALRLAQLGRYVSESLHRRLEKLDGASLLTVTNPVTGRLPDPTFGTLRARLAAGALPLAAIGQLRRFAPPRGPATRFAGNAASRTTAVRRLLTDDAGRTRSWVRPLGEALGSGSPAVLAELGTEIGFDAASLVALSTPDLRVAADGGAALRAHVAPAGEVVARVLSATLDRLIAALPAPDDNDHPPHVVTDVRPRISELLRTAQHWRVTDWSLSADTARRIGLDARTDERGRQTLRTAELVDWWSDPGGVDTSRPGAATSSAWRRDTAGLFAAAATAPVTADTARPTLAVSTLKLVPALQPSVTTTRRVLGRLPRLVDWPEWLPPDWFDDRRVEPVLAGPRFDHPMYEALHRYDPEWLMPGVADIQPAELVTVLQTNRRFVEAFLVGCNTEFASELVWRGYPSDGRATSFRSFWTAADELTQPVHRFDAQAPLGGHLRDDVANALVVVVRGEVVRRYPTMLAALVTQRGQGDPPSGFNPLGAATPLFRLHLDPDILLLGFSLPGAPPKPAERLQNPPPGKPMAWWFTLSEHVGEPRFGLLEGDGRPSTAPALDRDGLTWDDLDPRKSGFLPAKAPSVPVDGAVMRADSARFAWLLFRHPERAAFAARDILIANRMRSEP
;
A
#
# COMPACT_ATOMS: atom_id res chain seq x y z
N MET A 1 -27.20 -7.60 -47.09
CA MET A 1 -27.39 -9.04 -46.80
C MET A 1 -28.21 -9.14 -45.53
N THR A 2 -29.43 -9.67 -45.58
CA THR A 2 -30.19 -10.05 -44.37
C THR A 2 -29.62 -11.36 -43.85
N ALA A 3 -28.89 -11.32 -42.73
CA ALA A 3 -28.26 -12.50 -42.13
C ALA A 3 -29.31 -13.37 -41.41
N PRO A 4 -29.32 -14.70 -41.60
CA PRO A 4 -30.18 -15.60 -40.84
C PRO A 4 -29.80 -15.56 -39.35
N ARG A 5 -30.81 -15.59 -38.48
CA ARG A 5 -30.66 -15.57 -37.01
C ARG A 5 -31.40 -16.76 -36.40
N PRO A 6 -30.74 -17.55 -35.53
CA PRO A 6 -31.46 -18.49 -34.67
C PRO A 6 -32.38 -17.71 -33.71
N ALA A 7 -33.62 -18.16 -33.52
CA ALA A 7 -34.57 -17.51 -32.62
C ALA A 7 -33.96 -17.39 -31.20
N GLY A 8 -34.06 -16.20 -30.60
CA GLY A 8 -33.49 -15.94 -29.27
C GLY A 8 -31.96 -15.80 -29.18
N SER A 9 -31.21 -15.94 -30.28
CA SER A 9 -29.75 -15.80 -30.27
C SER A 9 -29.27 -14.38 -30.63
N ARG A 10 -28.07 -14.02 -30.16
CA ARG A 10 -27.37 -12.78 -30.52
C ARG A 10 -26.43 -12.95 -31.72
N TYR A 11 -26.42 -14.09 -32.41
CA TYR A 11 -25.48 -14.36 -33.50
C TYR A 11 -26.09 -14.06 -34.86
N ALA A 12 -25.31 -13.42 -35.73
CA ALA A 12 -25.60 -13.25 -37.14
C ALA A 12 -24.50 -13.92 -37.97
N PHE A 13 -24.89 -14.78 -38.92
CA PHE A 13 -23.96 -15.48 -39.80
C PHE A 13 -23.91 -14.82 -41.19
N LEU A 14 -22.71 -14.71 -41.75
CA LEU A 14 -22.47 -14.15 -43.08
C LEU A 14 -21.73 -15.18 -43.95
N PRO A 15 -22.11 -15.33 -45.22
CA PRO A 15 -21.52 -16.36 -46.09
C PRO A 15 -20.03 -16.14 -46.36
N TYR A 16 -19.62 -14.88 -46.38
CA TYR A 16 -18.23 -14.45 -46.45
C TYR A 16 -18.11 -13.01 -45.97
N TYR A 17 -16.91 -12.63 -45.54
CA TYR A 17 -16.55 -11.24 -45.26
C TYR A 17 -15.16 -10.96 -45.84
N ARG A 18 -14.96 -9.75 -46.37
CA ARG A 18 -13.69 -9.33 -46.99
C ARG A 18 -13.44 -7.86 -46.72
N THR A 19 -12.20 -7.53 -46.39
CA THR A 19 -11.71 -6.16 -46.25
C THR A 19 -10.70 -5.82 -47.36
N GLY A 20 -10.25 -4.57 -47.40
CA GLY A 20 -9.17 -4.12 -48.28
C GLY A 20 -9.41 -4.28 -49.78
N ALA A 21 -8.33 -4.38 -50.56
CA ALA A 21 -8.37 -4.42 -52.03
C ALA A 21 -9.11 -5.64 -52.59
N VAL A 22 -9.10 -6.77 -51.90
CA VAL A 22 -9.76 -8.02 -52.33
C VAL A 22 -11.28 -7.84 -52.38
N SER A 23 -11.84 -7.00 -51.51
CA SER A 23 -13.27 -6.68 -51.48
C SER A 23 -13.79 -6.05 -52.79
N ALA A 24 -12.91 -5.40 -53.56
CA ALA A 24 -13.23 -4.75 -54.84
C ALA A 24 -13.31 -5.74 -56.02
N LEU A 25 -12.84 -6.97 -55.87
CA LEU A 25 -12.85 -7.96 -56.95
C LEU A 25 -14.28 -8.38 -57.31
N ARG A 26 -14.60 -8.35 -58.61
CA ARG A 26 -15.92 -8.66 -59.18
C ARG A 26 -15.93 -9.85 -60.13
N GLN A 27 -14.77 -10.29 -60.63
CA GLN A 27 -14.68 -11.44 -61.54
C GLN A 27 -15.20 -12.70 -60.84
N ALA A 28 -16.25 -13.32 -61.36
CA ALA A 28 -16.85 -14.49 -60.73
C ALA A 28 -15.85 -15.66 -60.60
N PHE A 29 -15.89 -16.34 -59.45
CA PHE A 29 -15.04 -17.49 -59.19
C PHE A 29 -15.25 -18.60 -60.24
N ARG A 30 -14.13 -19.15 -60.74
CA ARG A 30 -14.05 -20.37 -61.54
C ARG A 30 -12.75 -21.11 -61.20
N PRO A 31 -12.71 -22.45 -61.21
CA PRO A 31 -11.47 -23.20 -60.97
C PRO A 31 -10.36 -22.90 -62.00
N THR A 32 -10.71 -22.34 -63.16
CA THR A 32 -9.77 -21.94 -64.21
C THR A 32 -9.31 -20.48 -64.09
N ALA A 33 -9.82 -19.71 -63.12
CA ALA A 33 -9.40 -18.33 -62.90
C ALA A 33 -7.93 -18.26 -62.41
N ALA A 34 -7.27 -17.13 -62.64
CA ALA A 34 -5.86 -16.95 -62.30
C ALA A 34 -5.61 -16.96 -60.79
N VAL A 35 -4.45 -17.49 -60.38
CA VAL A 35 -4.02 -17.57 -58.96
C VAL A 35 -3.72 -16.20 -58.35
N ARG A 36 -3.54 -15.14 -59.15
CA ARG A 36 -3.37 -13.76 -58.69
C ARG A 36 -4.31 -12.86 -59.49
N ALA A 37 -4.96 -11.92 -58.81
CA ALA A 37 -5.75 -10.87 -59.46
C ALA A 37 -4.89 -9.63 -59.69
N THR A 38 -5.16 -8.91 -60.78
CA THR A 38 -4.56 -7.60 -61.03
C THR A 38 -5.66 -6.54 -60.92
N MET A 39 -5.38 -5.47 -60.18
CA MET A 39 -6.29 -4.33 -60.02
C MET A 39 -5.56 -3.06 -60.43
N THR A 40 -6.18 -2.25 -61.29
CA THR A 40 -5.66 -0.95 -61.66
C THR A 40 -6.09 0.09 -60.62
N VAL A 41 -5.13 0.75 -59.99
CA VAL A 41 -5.33 1.83 -59.01
C VAL A 41 -4.90 3.15 -59.65
N SER A 42 -5.84 4.07 -59.82
CA SER A 42 -5.55 5.41 -60.34
C SER A 42 -5.14 6.36 -59.21
N VAL A 43 -3.89 6.81 -59.20
CA VAL A 43 -3.36 7.78 -58.24
C VAL A 43 -3.31 9.16 -58.90
N ALA A 44 -3.96 10.15 -58.29
CA ALA A 44 -3.84 11.54 -58.74
C ALA A 44 -2.53 12.13 -58.22
N VAL A 45 -1.63 12.54 -59.12
CA VAL A 45 -0.33 13.14 -58.76
C VAL A 45 -0.44 14.66 -58.89
N ARG A 46 -0.23 15.39 -57.79
CA ARG A 46 -0.09 16.85 -57.79
C ARG A 46 1.39 17.21 -57.69
N ALA A 47 1.90 18.00 -58.64
CA ALA A 47 3.21 18.63 -58.53
C ALA A 47 3.12 19.88 -57.62
N LEU A 48 4.11 20.08 -56.74
CA LEU A 48 4.29 21.31 -55.95
C LEU A 48 5.37 22.18 -56.61
N PRO A 49 5.23 23.53 -56.66
CA PRO A 49 4.35 24.39 -55.86
C PRO A 49 2.93 24.58 -56.44
N ALA A 50 1.98 24.88 -55.55
CA ALA A 50 0.52 24.88 -55.76
C ALA A 50 -0.06 26.09 -56.52
N ASP A 51 0.73 26.80 -57.35
CA ASP A 51 0.32 28.09 -57.93
C ASP A 51 -0.39 28.01 -59.29
N GLN A 52 -0.69 26.81 -59.79
CA GLN A 52 -1.60 26.65 -60.92
C GLN A 52 -2.70 25.66 -60.55
N ASP A 53 -3.94 26.15 -60.45
CA ASP A 53 -5.15 25.34 -60.42
C ASP A 53 -5.28 24.59 -61.75
N VAL A 54 -4.58 23.45 -61.86
CA VAL A 54 -4.83 22.50 -62.93
C VAL A 54 -6.17 21.82 -62.59
N ALA A 55 -7.20 22.12 -63.39
CA ALA A 55 -8.59 21.67 -63.18
C ALA A 55 -8.74 20.13 -63.08
N GLN A 56 -7.77 19.34 -63.54
CA GLN A 56 -7.66 17.91 -63.29
C GLN A 56 -6.18 17.50 -63.07
N PRO A 57 -5.80 16.99 -61.89
CA PRO A 57 -4.45 16.44 -61.70
C PRO A 57 -4.25 15.22 -62.61
N PRO A 58 -3.07 15.05 -63.24
CA PRO A 58 -2.76 13.86 -64.02
C PRO A 58 -2.92 12.61 -63.14
N LYS A 59 -3.71 11.64 -63.63
CA LYS A 59 -3.89 10.34 -63.00
C LYS A 59 -2.84 9.38 -63.54
N ALA A 60 -2.09 8.74 -62.65
CA ALA A 60 -1.22 7.62 -62.98
C ALA A 60 -1.93 6.32 -62.60
N ASP A 61 -2.17 5.47 -63.58
CA ASP A 61 -2.72 4.13 -63.36
C ASP A 61 -1.60 3.18 -62.99
N VAL A 62 -1.66 2.61 -61.79
CA VAL A 62 -0.72 1.61 -61.28
C VAL A 62 -1.42 0.27 -61.18
N ASN A 63 -0.90 -0.74 -61.89
CA ASN A 63 -1.40 -2.10 -61.76
C ASN A 63 -0.82 -2.74 -60.49
N VAL A 64 -1.69 -3.07 -59.55
CA VAL A 64 -1.37 -3.74 -58.29
C VAL A 64 -1.76 -5.21 -58.40
N THR A 65 -0.81 -6.10 -58.13
CA THR A 65 -1.08 -7.54 -58.07
C THR A 65 -1.50 -7.93 -56.67
N ILE A 66 -2.67 -8.55 -56.56
CA ILE A 66 -3.20 -9.08 -55.30
C ILE A 66 -2.65 -10.49 -55.10
N ARG A 67 -2.13 -10.74 -53.89
CA ARG A 67 -1.61 -12.05 -53.45
C ARG A 67 -2.71 -13.10 -53.47
N GLY A 68 -2.35 -14.32 -53.81
CA GLY A 68 -3.27 -15.45 -53.88
C GLY A 68 -2.86 -16.63 -52.99
N PRO A 69 -3.51 -17.78 -53.12
CA PRO A 69 -3.28 -18.92 -52.24
C PRO A 69 -1.88 -19.52 -52.41
N GLY A 70 -1.27 -19.38 -53.59
CA GLY A 70 0.11 -19.83 -53.86
C GLY A 70 1.20 -18.93 -53.27
N ASP A 71 0.82 -17.80 -52.67
CA ASP A 71 1.75 -16.90 -51.97
C ASP A 71 1.84 -17.19 -50.46
N VAL A 72 1.05 -18.16 -49.95
CA VAL A 72 0.93 -18.44 -48.52
C VAL A 72 1.61 -19.76 -48.16
N VAL A 73 2.55 -19.70 -47.23
CA VAL A 73 3.32 -20.86 -46.74
C VAL A 73 3.01 -21.21 -45.28
N GLY A 74 2.04 -20.55 -44.66
CA GLY A 74 1.64 -20.79 -43.26
C GLY A 74 0.55 -19.84 -42.80
N VAL A 75 -0.08 -20.17 -41.67
CA VAL A 75 -1.00 -19.30 -40.94
C VAL A 75 -0.37 -19.02 -39.57
N ASP A 76 -0.44 -17.77 -39.10
CA ASP A 76 0.01 -17.41 -37.76
C ASP A 76 -0.88 -18.13 -36.71
N PRO A 77 -0.31 -18.93 -35.80
CA PRO A 77 -1.08 -19.62 -34.77
C PRO A 77 -1.93 -18.70 -33.89
N VAL A 78 -1.54 -17.43 -33.73
CA VAL A 78 -2.30 -16.43 -32.96
C VAL A 78 -3.66 -16.12 -33.60
N GLN A 79 -3.80 -16.31 -34.91
CA GLN A 79 -5.09 -16.14 -35.58
C GLN A 79 -6.09 -17.22 -35.20
N ILE A 80 -5.65 -18.37 -34.69
CA ILE A 80 -6.53 -19.48 -34.29
C ILE A 80 -6.88 -19.33 -32.81
N ILE A 81 -8.07 -18.79 -32.54
CA ILE A 81 -8.54 -18.51 -31.17
C ILE A 81 -9.20 -19.73 -30.51
N ARG A 82 -9.76 -20.66 -31.31
CA ARG A 82 -10.40 -21.88 -30.78
C ARG A 82 -10.37 -23.04 -31.77
N ARG A 83 -10.23 -24.25 -31.23
CA ARG A 83 -10.33 -25.54 -31.93
C ARG A 83 -11.40 -26.37 -31.22
N HIS A 84 -12.34 -26.92 -31.96
CA HIS A 84 -13.38 -27.80 -31.44
C HIS A 84 -13.39 -29.13 -32.21
N PRO A 85 -13.38 -30.29 -31.52
CA PRO A 85 -13.11 -30.46 -30.10
C PRO A 85 -11.73 -29.91 -29.69
N ALA A 86 -11.52 -29.64 -28.41
CA ALA A 86 -10.23 -29.17 -27.93
C ALA A 86 -9.11 -30.20 -28.23
N PRO A 87 -7.86 -29.76 -28.46
CA PRO A 87 -6.72 -30.67 -28.63
C PRO A 87 -6.61 -31.66 -27.47
N GLY A 88 -6.50 -32.95 -27.78
CA GLY A 88 -6.36 -34.01 -26.78
C GLY A 88 -7.66 -34.45 -26.10
N THR A 89 -8.82 -33.91 -26.48
CA THR A 89 -10.11 -34.39 -25.96
C THR A 89 -10.24 -35.89 -26.21
N VAL A 90 -10.58 -36.67 -25.17
CA VAL A 90 -10.64 -38.14 -25.25
C VAL A 90 -12.04 -38.70 -25.49
N ASN A 91 -13.08 -37.87 -25.31
CA ASN A 91 -14.48 -38.24 -25.39
C ASN A 91 -15.34 -37.16 -26.07
N ALA A 92 -14.87 -36.67 -27.21
CA ALA A 92 -15.60 -35.71 -28.04
C ALA A 92 -16.96 -36.27 -28.50
N GLU A 93 -17.91 -35.37 -28.77
CA GLU A 93 -19.24 -35.73 -29.23
C GLU A 93 -19.23 -36.25 -30.67
N PRO A 94 -19.82 -37.42 -30.94
CA PRO A 94 -20.01 -37.90 -32.31
C PRO A 94 -20.91 -36.99 -33.18
N GLY A 95 -21.93 -36.38 -32.57
CA GLY A 95 -22.93 -35.55 -33.26
C GLY A 95 -22.42 -34.16 -33.66
N ASP A 96 -21.35 -33.67 -33.03
CA ASP A 96 -20.77 -32.37 -33.33
C ASP A 96 -19.89 -32.39 -34.59
N LEU A 97 -19.83 -31.26 -35.27
CA LEU A 97 -18.87 -30.96 -36.33
C LEU A 97 -17.63 -30.32 -35.72
N ALA A 98 -16.48 -30.89 -36.05
CA ALA A 98 -15.20 -30.29 -35.76
C ALA A 98 -15.07 -28.94 -36.49
N HIS A 99 -14.48 -27.94 -35.81
CA HIS A 99 -14.33 -26.61 -36.36
C HIS A 99 -13.16 -25.82 -35.78
N ILE A 100 -12.72 -24.80 -36.52
CA ILE A 100 -11.73 -23.79 -36.10
C ILE A 100 -12.37 -22.42 -36.12
N GLU A 101 -12.10 -21.63 -35.09
CA GLU A 101 -12.43 -20.21 -35.02
C GLU A 101 -11.17 -19.36 -35.23
N PHE A 102 -11.29 -18.34 -36.08
CA PHE A 102 -10.25 -17.36 -36.32
C PHE A 102 -10.64 -15.98 -35.79
N ASP A 103 -9.66 -15.28 -35.22
CA ASP A 103 -9.81 -13.90 -34.73
C ASP A 103 -10.32 -12.97 -35.84
N ARG A 104 -9.71 -13.05 -37.03
CA ARG A 104 -10.11 -12.23 -38.17
C ARG A 104 -11.32 -12.80 -38.91
N PRO A 105 -12.36 -11.99 -39.19
CA PRO A 105 -13.56 -12.43 -39.91
C PRO A 105 -13.34 -12.62 -41.42
N ASP A 106 -12.26 -12.09 -41.99
CA ASP A 106 -11.96 -12.14 -43.44
C ASP A 106 -10.91 -13.20 -43.83
N LEU A 107 -10.20 -13.78 -42.85
CA LEU A 107 -9.04 -14.66 -43.08
C LEU A 107 -9.34 -15.82 -44.06
N PRO A 108 -10.47 -16.55 -43.97
CA PRO A 108 -10.74 -17.67 -44.88
C PRO A 108 -10.86 -17.29 -46.35
N TRP A 109 -11.15 -16.02 -46.68
CA TRP A 109 -11.32 -15.54 -48.06
C TRP A 109 -10.27 -14.52 -48.50
N GLN A 110 -9.35 -14.14 -47.60
CA GLN A 110 -8.35 -13.09 -47.84
C GLN A 110 -7.48 -13.38 -49.07
N PHE A 111 -7.18 -14.67 -49.31
CA PHE A 111 -6.36 -15.11 -50.45
C PHE A 111 -7.16 -15.82 -51.54
N THR A 112 -8.48 -15.59 -51.64
CA THR A 112 -9.29 -16.01 -52.81
C THR A 112 -9.38 -14.82 -53.79
N PRO A 113 -8.59 -14.79 -54.88
CA PRO A 113 -8.41 -13.60 -55.73
C PRO A 113 -9.54 -13.44 -56.78
N THR A 114 -10.78 -13.67 -56.40
CA THR A 114 -11.96 -13.53 -57.28
C THR A 114 -13.14 -12.92 -56.52
N GLY A 115 -14.17 -12.47 -57.23
CA GLY A 115 -15.50 -12.24 -56.67
C GLY A 115 -16.27 -13.56 -56.45
N PRO A 116 -17.44 -13.51 -55.78
CA PRO A 116 -18.31 -14.67 -55.62
C PRO A 116 -18.74 -15.25 -56.98
N GLY A 117 -19.08 -16.54 -57.00
CA GLY A 117 -19.65 -17.23 -58.15
C GLY A 117 -21.03 -16.68 -58.55
N ALA A 118 -21.57 -17.19 -59.66
CA ALA A 118 -22.90 -16.79 -60.14
C ALA A 118 -24.04 -17.16 -59.16
N ASP A 119 -23.80 -18.17 -58.32
CA ASP A 119 -24.66 -18.61 -57.22
C ASP A 119 -24.57 -17.71 -55.97
N GLY A 120 -23.63 -16.75 -55.95
CA GLY A 120 -23.41 -15.82 -54.84
C GLY A 120 -22.42 -16.33 -53.78
N ASN A 121 -21.90 -17.55 -53.93
CA ASN A 121 -21.00 -18.18 -52.97
C ASN A 121 -19.53 -17.87 -53.30
N LEU A 122 -18.67 -17.79 -52.27
CA LEU A 122 -17.23 -17.58 -52.43
C LEU A 122 -16.47 -18.68 -51.68
N PRO A 123 -15.70 -19.54 -52.37
CA PRO A 123 -14.92 -20.57 -51.70
C PRO A 123 -13.80 -19.94 -50.86
N PRO A 124 -13.58 -20.40 -49.63
CA PRO A 124 -12.41 -20.05 -48.86
C PRO A 124 -11.14 -20.64 -49.51
N TRP A 125 -9.99 -20.02 -49.26
CA TRP A 125 -8.71 -20.59 -49.68
C TRP A 125 -8.20 -21.67 -48.70
N LEU A 126 -8.77 -21.70 -47.49
CA LEU A 126 -8.54 -22.68 -46.44
C LEU A 126 -9.74 -23.60 -46.23
N ARG A 127 -9.47 -24.82 -45.76
CA ARG A 127 -10.51 -25.76 -45.33
C ARG A 127 -10.04 -26.59 -44.16
N LEU A 128 -10.96 -26.92 -43.27
CA LEU A 128 -10.75 -27.92 -42.24
C LEU A 128 -11.13 -29.31 -42.76
N VAL A 129 -10.18 -30.24 -42.69
CA VAL A 129 -10.42 -31.66 -42.98
C VAL A 129 -10.18 -32.47 -41.71
N VAL A 130 -11.07 -33.40 -41.41
CA VAL A 130 -10.96 -34.30 -40.27
C VAL A 130 -10.96 -35.72 -40.79
N VAL A 131 -9.90 -36.44 -40.48
CA VAL A 131 -9.63 -37.78 -41.03
C VAL A 131 -9.44 -38.77 -39.89
N ASP A 132 -9.84 -40.01 -40.14
CA ASP A 132 -9.59 -41.12 -39.22
C ASP A 132 -8.07 -41.33 -39.13
N ALA A 133 -7.51 -41.28 -37.92
CA ALA A 133 -6.08 -41.42 -37.70
C ALA A 133 -5.55 -42.76 -38.25
N ALA A 134 -6.38 -43.81 -38.26
CA ALA A 134 -6.01 -45.11 -38.81
C ALA A 134 -5.82 -45.11 -40.34
N ASN A 135 -6.43 -44.15 -41.05
CA ASN A 135 -6.40 -44.05 -42.51
C ASN A 135 -5.43 -42.97 -43.01
N ALA A 136 -4.77 -42.25 -42.11
CA ALA A 136 -3.90 -41.11 -42.41
C ALA A 136 -2.46 -41.37 -42.01
N VAL A 137 -1.50 -40.94 -42.84
CA VAL A 137 -0.09 -40.84 -42.45
C VAL A 137 0.21 -39.37 -42.19
N PHE A 138 0.35 -39.01 -40.92
CA PHE A 138 0.70 -37.66 -40.50
C PHE A 138 2.21 -37.54 -40.30
N THR A 139 2.86 -36.62 -41.02
CA THR A 139 4.27 -36.28 -40.85
C THR A 139 4.36 -34.92 -40.16
N PRO A 140 4.93 -34.85 -38.93
CA PRO A 140 5.02 -33.60 -38.19
C PRO A 140 5.98 -32.62 -38.88
N ARG A 141 5.84 -31.34 -38.53
CA ARG A 141 6.69 -30.25 -39.03
C ARG A 141 8.17 -30.56 -38.76
N SER A 142 9.04 -30.33 -39.75
CA SER A 142 10.49 -30.50 -39.63
C SER A 142 11.24 -29.29 -40.18
N GLY A 143 11.82 -28.49 -39.29
CA GLY A 143 12.47 -27.22 -39.65
C GLY A 143 11.52 -26.27 -40.41
N ASP A 144 11.92 -25.91 -41.63
CA ASP A 144 11.15 -25.02 -42.51
C ASP A 144 10.04 -25.75 -43.31
N ARG A 145 10.01 -27.09 -43.30
CA ARG A 145 8.96 -27.86 -43.96
C ARG A 145 7.73 -27.96 -43.08
N LEU A 146 6.57 -27.58 -43.65
CA LEU A 146 5.27 -27.74 -43.01
C LEU A 146 5.00 -29.22 -42.66
N ALA A 147 4.12 -29.44 -41.70
CA ALA A 147 3.55 -30.76 -41.48
C ALA A 147 2.77 -31.20 -42.74
N THR A 148 2.69 -32.51 -42.98
CA THR A 148 1.94 -33.05 -44.13
C THR A 148 1.04 -34.19 -43.69
N VAL A 149 -0.12 -34.28 -44.31
CA VAL A 149 -1.04 -35.40 -44.14
C VAL A 149 -1.22 -36.11 -45.48
N GLU A 150 -0.99 -37.42 -45.49
CA GLU A 150 -1.25 -38.28 -46.65
C GLU A 150 -2.45 -39.19 -46.36
N VAL A 151 -3.51 -39.06 -47.16
CA VAL A 151 -4.78 -39.78 -46.98
C VAL A 151 -5.38 -40.22 -48.32
N PRO A 152 -6.21 -41.28 -48.33
CA PRO A 152 -7.07 -41.58 -49.47
C PRO A 152 -8.00 -40.41 -49.78
N ALA A 153 -8.27 -40.12 -51.06
CA ALA A 153 -9.16 -39.01 -51.41
C ALA A 153 -10.60 -39.21 -50.91
N THR A 154 -11.01 -40.46 -50.64
CA THR A 154 -12.31 -40.81 -50.03
C THR A 154 -12.44 -40.36 -48.57
N GLU A 155 -11.33 -40.08 -47.88
CA GLU A 155 -11.32 -39.51 -46.54
C GLU A 155 -11.41 -37.98 -46.55
N LEU A 156 -11.42 -37.35 -47.73
CA LEU A 156 -11.53 -35.90 -47.88
C LEU A 156 -12.93 -35.53 -48.40
N PRO A 157 -13.53 -34.44 -47.88
CA PRO A 157 -14.77 -33.94 -48.42
C PRO A 157 -14.57 -33.36 -49.84
N PRO A 158 -15.61 -33.31 -50.70
CA PRO A 158 -15.52 -32.76 -52.05
C PRO A 158 -15.00 -31.31 -52.04
N PRO A 159 -13.95 -30.94 -52.78
CA PRO A 159 -13.34 -29.62 -52.62
C PRO A 159 -14.17 -28.47 -53.18
N ASP A 160 -15.08 -28.76 -54.13
CA ASP A 160 -15.99 -27.80 -54.75
C ASP A 160 -17.11 -27.32 -53.83
N ASP A 161 -17.34 -28.02 -52.72
CA ASP A 161 -18.33 -27.66 -51.72
C ASP A 161 -17.76 -26.79 -50.58
N ALA A 162 -16.46 -26.45 -50.63
CA ALA A 162 -15.74 -25.75 -49.56
C ALA A 162 -16.39 -24.43 -49.15
N TRP A 163 -17.09 -23.76 -50.07
CA TRP A 163 -17.82 -22.52 -49.81
C TRP A 163 -18.91 -22.68 -48.74
N ALA A 164 -19.49 -23.87 -48.56
CA ALA A 164 -20.59 -24.10 -47.63
C ALA A 164 -20.13 -24.15 -46.16
N TRP A 165 -18.86 -24.48 -45.94
CA TRP A 165 -18.32 -24.83 -44.62
C TRP A 165 -17.46 -23.72 -44.01
N ALA A 166 -17.61 -22.49 -44.49
CA ALA A 166 -16.90 -21.32 -44.00
C ALA A 166 -17.85 -20.14 -43.85
N HIS A 167 -17.90 -19.52 -42.67
CA HIS A 167 -18.76 -18.36 -42.44
C HIS A 167 -18.08 -17.33 -41.53
N ALA A 168 -18.47 -16.07 -41.69
CA ALA A 168 -18.15 -15.03 -40.70
C ALA A 168 -19.31 -14.94 -39.70
N GLN A 169 -18.98 -14.69 -38.44
CA GLN A 169 -19.94 -14.58 -37.34
C GLN A 169 -19.82 -13.20 -36.71
N VAL A 170 -20.96 -12.60 -36.39
CA VAL A 170 -21.05 -11.32 -35.67
C VAL A 170 -21.95 -11.48 -34.46
N ILE A 171 -21.53 -10.93 -33.33
CA ILE A 171 -22.30 -10.87 -32.09
C ILE A 171 -23.05 -9.53 -32.04
N GLY A 172 -24.37 -9.59 -32.00
CA GLY A 172 -25.25 -8.43 -31.85
C GLY A 172 -26.30 -8.29 -32.96
N SER A 173 -27.18 -7.31 -32.79
CA SER A 173 -28.23 -7.00 -33.75
C SER A 173 -27.76 -6.10 -34.89
N ASP A 174 -26.67 -5.34 -34.70
CA ASP A 174 -26.08 -4.48 -35.71
C ASP A 174 -24.86 -5.16 -36.36
N VAL A 175 -25.08 -5.71 -37.56
CA VAL A 175 -24.04 -6.37 -38.34
C VAL A 175 -22.96 -5.36 -38.79
N ALA A 176 -23.33 -4.10 -39.04
CA ALA A 176 -22.40 -3.09 -39.52
C ALA A 176 -21.44 -2.64 -38.40
N GLY A 177 -21.96 -2.35 -37.20
CA GLY A 177 -21.13 -2.02 -36.04
C GLY A 177 -20.30 -3.20 -35.50
N GLY A 178 -20.79 -4.43 -35.64
CA GLY A 178 -20.09 -5.63 -35.18
C GLY A 178 -18.92 -6.09 -36.06
N LEU A 179 -18.88 -5.67 -37.34
CA LEU A 179 -17.78 -5.93 -38.28
C LEU A 179 -16.73 -4.80 -38.32
N ASP A 180 -16.78 -3.86 -37.37
CA ASP A 180 -15.78 -2.82 -37.23
C ASP A 180 -14.45 -3.42 -36.75
N GLU A 181 -13.34 -3.05 -37.40
CA GLU A 181 -11.97 -3.45 -37.00
C GLU A 181 -11.62 -2.98 -35.59
N ASN A 182 -12.31 -1.97 -35.06
CA ASN A 182 -12.14 -1.49 -33.69
C ASN A 182 -12.88 -2.34 -32.64
N ASN A 183 -13.72 -3.30 -33.07
CA ASN A 183 -14.50 -4.17 -32.18
C ASN A 183 -14.22 -5.67 -32.45
N PRO A 184 -12.95 -6.14 -32.39
CA PRO A 184 -12.62 -7.54 -32.70
C PRO A 184 -13.34 -8.54 -31.79
N ALA A 185 -13.69 -8.15 -30.56
CA ALA A 185 -14.44 -9.01 -29.63
C ALA A 185 -15.86 -9.37 -30.09
N LEU A 186 -16.40 -8.72 -31.14
CA LEU A 186 -17.75 -8.93 -31.65
C LEU A 186 -17.80 -9.69 -32.97
N ASN A 187 -16.66 -10.02 -33.58
CA ASN A 187 -16.62 -10.73 -34.84
C ASN A 187 -15.54 -11.82 -34.86
N LEU A 188 -15.75 -12.82 -35.71
CA LEU A 188 -14.79 -13.89 -35.97
C LEU A 188 -15.15 -14.58 -37.30
N SER A 189 -14.31 -15.48 -37.78
CA SER A 189 -14.68 -16.43 -38.82
C SER A 189 -14.50 -17.87 -38.37
N ARG A 190 -15.25 -18.79 -38.96
CA ARG A 190 -15.22 -20.22 -38.60
C ARG A 190 -15.13 -21.10 -39.84
N LEU A 191 -14.29 -22.12 -39.78
CA LEU A 191 -14.26 -23.24 -40.72
C LEU A 191 -14.84 -24.49 -40.04
N LEU A 192 -15.90 -25.05 -40.61
CA LEU A 192 -16.52 -26.31 -40.19
C LEU A 192 -15.97 -27.46 -41.04
N CYS A 193 -15.82 -28.64 -40.46
CA CYS A 193 -15.61 -29.87 -41.24
C CYS A 193 -16.95 -30.61 -41.36
N PRO A 194 -17.46 -30.92 -42.56
CA PRO A 194 -18.75 -31.61 -42.73
C PRO A 194 -18.71 -33.11 -42.38
N ARG A 195 -17.62 -33.60 -41.78
CA ARG A 195 -17.41 -35.02 -41.48
C ARG A 195 -18.30 -35.45 -40.30
N ARG A 196 -19.03 -36.55 -40.47
CA ARG A 196 -19.69 -37.25 -39.35
C ARG A 196 -18.62 -37.94 -38.51
N LEU A 197 -18.56 -37.61 -37.22
CA LEU A 197 -17.61 -38.22 -36.28
C LEU A 197 -18.23 -39.51 -35.73
N THR A 198 -17.66 -40.67 -36.04
CA THR A 198 -18.12 -41.94 -35.46
C THR A 198 -17.50 -42.17 -34.08
N GLU A 199 -18.23 -42.83 -33.18
CA GLU A 199 -17.79 -43.17 -31.83
C GLU A 199 -16.48 -43.97 -31.77
N ALA A 200 -15.77 -43.85 -30.65
CA ALA A 200 -14.61 -44.67 -30.29
C ALA A 200 -13.47 -44.65 -31.32
N LYS A 201 -13.29 -43.52 -32.02
CA LYS A 201 -12.23 -43.32 -33.00
C LYS A 201 -11.33 -42.17 -32.64
N GLU A 202 -10.06 -42.29 -33.01
CA GLU A 202 -9.10 -41.19 -32.98
C GLU A 202 -9.13 -40.46 -34.33
N TRP A 203 -9.21 -39.13 -34.24
CA TRP A 203 -9.35 -38.24 -35.38
C TRP A 203 -8.18 -37.26 -35.42
N ILE A 204 -7.74 -36.91 -36.62
CA ILE A 204 -6.77 -35.84 -36.87
C ILE A 204 -7.49 -34.74 -37.64
N ALA A 205 -7.61 -33.57 -37.02
CA ALA A 205 -8.08 -32.37 -37.69
C ALA A 205 -6.88 -31.63 -38.30
N CYS A 206 -6.98 -31.27 -39.58
CA CYS A 206 -5.94 -30.58 -40.33
C CYS A 206 -6.53 -29.36 -41.05
N LEU A 207 -5.91 -28.19 -40.83
CA LEU A 207 -6.15 -26.99 -41.61
C LEU A 207 -5.28 -27.03 -42.88
N VAL A 208 -5.92 -27.10 -44.05
CA VAL A 208 -5.26 -27.31 -45.34
C VAL A 208 -5.67 -26.26 -46.38
N PRO A 209 -4.83 -25.98 -47.40
CA PRO A 209 -5.23 -25.17 -48.53
C PRO A 209 -6.21 -25.92 -49.44
N VAL A 210 -7.24 -25.23 -49.93
CA VAL A 210 -8.26 -25.77 -50.85
C VAL A 210 -7.73 -25.86 -52.28
N PHE A 211 -6.89 -24.91 -52.68
CA PHE A 211 -6.38 -24.78 -54.04
C PHE A 211 -5.02 -25.45 -54.23
N ARG A 212 -4.80 -26.03 -55.40
CA ARG A 212 -3.56 -26.69 -55.82
C ARG A 212 -2.34 -25.78 -55.73
N ALA A 213 -2.49 -24.51 -56.07
CA ALA A 213 -1.41 -23.53 -55.94
C ALA A 213 -0.93 -23.41 -54.48
N GLY A 214 -1.84 -23.43 -53.49
CA GLY A 214 -1.48 -23.43 -52.07
C GLY A 214 -0.88 -24.76 -51.60
N GLN A 215 -1.36 -25.88 -52.13
CA GLN A 215 -0.78 -27.21 -51.90
C GLN A 215 0.69 -27.26 -52.36
N GLU A 216 0.97 -26.85 -53.60
CA GLU A 216 2.33 -26.84 -54.16
C GLU A 216 3.26 -25.89 -53.41
N ALA A 217 2.76 -24.69 -53.07
CA ALA A 217 3.51 -23.72 -52.28
C ALA A 217 3.86 -24.26 -50.89
N GLY A 218 2.92 -24.92 -50.20
CA GLY A 218 3.16 -25.49 -48.88
C GLY A 218 4.10 -26.71 -48.89
N LEU A 219 4.09 -27.52 -49.95
CA LEU A 219 4.94 -28.72 -50.06
C LEU A 219 6.35 -28.43 -50.60
N THR A 220 6.48 -27.48 -51.52
CA THR A 220 7.74 -27.24 -52.26
C THR A 220 8.30 -25.82 -52.07
N GLY A 221 7.56 -24.92 -51.42
CA GLY A 221 7.92 -23.52 -51.24
C GLY A 221 7.51 -22.59 -52.40
N THR A 222 7.08 -23.14 -53.55
CA THR A 222 6.64 -22.35 -54.71
C THR A 222 5.42 -22.98 -55.42
N ALA A 223 4.50 -22.16 -55.88
CA ALA A 223 3.37 -22.62 -56.71
C ALA A 223 3.76 -22.65 -58.19
N GLN A 224 3.51 -23.77 -58.87
CA GLN A 224 3.69 -23.95 -60.31
C GLN A 224 2.37 -23.75 -61.08
N THR A 225 1.26 -24.13 -60.44
CA THR A 225 -0.10 -23.96 -60.95
C THR A 225 -0.45 -22.48 -61.01
N SER A 226 -0.94 -22.04 -62.18
CA SER A 226 -1.36 -20.65 -62.45
C SER A 226 -2.87 -20.42 -62.31
N THR A 227 -3.67 -21.47 -62.04
CA THR A 227 -5.13 -21.41 -61.88
C THR A 227 -5.62 -21.78 -60.47
N LEU A 228 -6.85 -21.40 -60.13
CA LEU A 228 -7.52 -21.80 -58.88
C LEU A 228 -8.09 -23.23 -58.93
N ALA A 229 -7.35 -24.16 -59.53
CA ALA A 229 -7.71 -25.58 -59.53
C ALA A 229 -7.67 -26.13 -58.09
N TYR A 230 -8.59 -27.02 -57.74
CA TYR A 230 -8.61 -27.66 -56.43
C TYR A 230 -7.41 -28.59 -56.21
N ALA A 231 -6.97 -28.70 -54.96
CA ALA A 231 -5.83 -29.53 -54.56
C ALA A 231 -6.08 -31.04 -54.77
N TRP A 232 -7.32 -31.50 -54.62
CA TRP A 232 -7.74 -32.89 -54.89
C TRP A 232 -8.99 -32.96 -55.79
N ARG A 233 -9.34 -34.16 -56.26
CA ARG A 233 -10.56 -34.46 -57.00
C ARG A 233 -11.17 -35.78 -56.55
N ALA A 234 -12.48 -35.91 -56.74
CA ALA A 234 -13.17 -37.18 -56.59
C ALA A 234 -12.60 -38.20 -57.60
N GLY A 235 -11.94 -39.25 -57.11
CA GLY A 235 -11.28 -40.28 -57.92
C GLY A 235 -9.76 -40.37 -57.77
N ASP A 236 -9.12 -39.40 -57.11
CA ASP A 236 -7.70 -39.52 -56.76
C ASP A 236 -7.49 -40.70 -55.79
N ALA A 237 -6.39 -41.47 -55.93
CA ALA A 237 -6.15 -42.62 -55.05
C ALA A 237 -5.71 -42.18 -53.65
N ARG A 238 -4.65 -41.37 -53.55
CA ARG A 238 -4.14 -40.76 -52.32
C ARG A 238 -3.70 -39.33 -52.62
N VAL A 239 -3.81 -38.48 -51.61
CA VAL A 239 -3.51 -37.05 -51.69
C VAL A 239 -2.57 -36.69 -50.53
N VAL A 240 -1.50 -35.95 -50.84
CA VAL A 240 -0.60 -35.34 -49.84
C VAL A 240 -0.94 -33.87 -49.73
N LEU A 241 -1.30 -33.41 -48.53
CA LEU A 241 -1.63 -32.01 -48.27
C LEU A 241 -0.67 -31.40 -47.25
N PRO A 242 -0.20 -30.16 -47.45
CA PRO A 242 0.48 -29.42 -46.40
C PRO A 242 -0.54 -28.99 -45.33
N VAL A 243 -0.11 -28.99 -44.08
CA VAL A 243 -0.92 -28.73 -42.91
C VAL A 243 -0.42 -27.47 -42.23
N TYR A 244 -1.28 -26.44 -42.18
CA TYR A 244 -0.96 -25.17 -41.51
C TYR A 244 -1.19 -25.24 -40.01
N ASP A 245 -2.17 -26.03 -39.55
CA ASP A 245 -2.45 -26.32 -38.15
C ASP A 245 -3.10 -27.70 -38.02
N SER A 246 -2.85 -28.39 -36.91
CA SER A 246 -3.45 -29.70 -36.64
C SER A 246 -3.57 -30.02 -35.17
N TRP A 247 -4.56 -30.81 -34.81
CA TRP A 247 -4.68 -31.44 -33.50
C TRP A 247 -5.36 -32.80 -33.60
N THR A 248 -5.19 -33.61 -32.56
CA THR A 248 -5.87 -34.90 -32.42
C THR A 248 -6.92 -34.84 -31.33
N PHE A 249 -7.96 -35.65 -31.49
CA PHE A 249 -8.98 -35.87 -30.48
C PHE A 249 -9.61 -37.26 -30.69
N ARG A 250 -10.30 -37.77 -29.67
CA ARG A 250 -10.98 -39.07 -29.71
C ARG A 250 -12.45 -38.88 -29.36
N THR A 251 -13.33 -39.57 -30.07
CA THR A 251 -14.78 -39.57 -29.80
C THR A 251 -15.16 -40.61 -28.76
N GLY A 252 -16.13 -40.28 -27.90
CA GLY A 252 -16.61 -41.13 -26.80
C GLY A 252 -18.08 -41.53 -26.94
N ARG A 253 -18.53 -42.46 -26.09
CA ARG A 253 -19.93 -42.92 -26.00
C ARG A 253 -20.73 -42.23 -24.89
N ASP A 254 -20.19 -41.17 -24.32
CA ASP A 254 -20.66 -40.67 -23.02
C ASP A 254 -21.99 -39.90 -23.14
N GLY A 255 -22.45 -39.59 -24.36
CA GLY A 255 -23.66 -38.82 -24.63
C GLY A 255 -23.39 -37.34 -24.85
N ASP A 256 -24.42 -36.57 -25.16
CA ASP A 256 -24.38 -35.10 -25.25
C ASP A 256 -24.56 -34.43 -23.88
N PHE A 257 -24.59 -33.09 -23.85
CA PHE A 257 -24.77 -32.36 -22.59
C PHE A 257 -26.08 -32.73 -21.88
N ALA A 258 -27.22 -32.70 -22.58
CA ALA A 258 -28.50 -33.12 -22.02
C ALA A 258 -28.48 -34.54 -21.46
N THR A 259 -27.86 -35.49 -22.16
CA THR A 259 -27.72 -36.87 -21.71
C THR A 259 -26.90 -36.95 -20.43
N LEU A 260 -25.74 -36.29 -20.38
CA LEU A 260 -24.86 -36.31 -19.21
C LEU A 260 -25.48 -35.57 -18.03
N ALA A 261 -26.07 -34.40 -18.24
CA ALA A 261 -26.77 -33.66 -17.20
C ALA A 261 -28.00 -34.43 -16.69
N GLY A 262 -28.71 -35.15 -17.56
CA GLY A 262 -29.83 -36.01 -17.18
C GLY A 262 -29.44 -37.28 -16.41
N ARG A 263 -28.16 -37.67 -16.42
CA ARG A 263 -27.63 -38.75 -15.57
C ARG A 263 -27.38 -38.30 -14.13
N LEU A 264 -27.21 -37.00 -13.90
CA LEU A 264 -27.03 -36.47 -12.55
C LEU A 264 -28.29 -36.73 -11.73
N ARG A 265 -28.11 -37.36 -10.57
CA ARG A 265 -29.20 -37.64 -9.64
C ARG A 265 -28.88 -37.08 -8.25
N PRO A 266 -29.90 -36.72 -7.47
CA PRO A 266 -29.70 -36.50 -6.05
C PRO A 266 -29.20 -37.81 -5.39
N PRO A 267 -28.52 -37.71 -4.24
CA PRO A 267 -28.09 -38.88 -3.49
C PRO A 267 -29.28 -39.77 -3.09
N ASP A 268 -29.08 -41.09 -3.13
CA ASP A 268 -30.16 -42.03 -2.78
C ASP A 268 -30.59 -41.83 -1.31
N ALA A 269 -31.90 -41.85 -1.06
CA ALA A 269 -32.46 -41.63 0.28
C ALA A 269 -31.98 -42.64 1.35
N ASP A 270 -31.48 -43.81 0.92
CA ASP A 270 -30.94 -44.86 1.78
C ASP A 270 -29.40 -44.91 1.80
N SER A 271 -28.72 -43.99 1.10
CA SER A 271 -27.26 -43.81 1.21
C SER A 271 -26.91 -43.31 2.61
N ARG A 272 -26.61 -44.25 3.51
CA ARG A 272 -26.19 -44.00 4.91
C ARG A 272 -24.73 -43.55 5.01
N VAL A 273 -24.30 -42.60 4.18
CA VAL A 273 -22.93 -42.10 4.17
C VAL A 273 -22.85 -40.86 5.05
N ASP A 274 -21.91 -40.86 6.01
CA ASP A 274 -21.62 -39.68 6.83
C ASP A 274 -20.81 -38.67 5.99
N VAL A 275 -21.48 -38.02 5.02
CA VAL A 275 -20.83 -37.09 4.08
C VAL A 275 -20.25 -35.90 4.83
N GLY A 276 -18.98 -35.62 4.56
CA GLY A 276 -18.23 -34.59 5.24
C GLY A 276 -17.66 -35.01 6.60
N ILE A 277 -17.77 -36.28 7.01
CA ILE A 277 -17.31 -36.76 8.31
C ILE A 277 -16.29 -37.89 8.16
N ARG A 278 -15.14 -37.73 8.82
CA ARG A 278 -14.10 -38.75 8.96
C ARG A 278 -14.04 -39.23 10.39
N HIS A 279 -14.16 -40.53 10.60
CA HIS A 279 -14.03 -41.15 11.93
C HIS A 279 -12.55 -41.41 12.23
N VAL A 280 -12.03 -40.83 13.31
CA VAL A 280 -10.63 -40.93 13.72
C VAL A 280 -10.51 -41.61 15.09
N ASP A 281 -9.61 -42.58 15.22
CA ASP A 281 -9.27 -43.15 16.53
C ASP A 281 -8.30 -42.20 17.26
N THR A 282 -8.77 -41.68 18.38
CA THR A 282 -8.04 -40.76 19.26
C THR A 282 -7.66 -41.41 20.59
N GLY A 283 -7.75 -42.75 20.67
CA GLY A 283 -7.43 -43.55 21.87
C GLY A 283 -5.97 -43.48 22.30
N HIS A 284 -5.07 -43.12 21.39
CA HIS A 284 -3.63 -43.04 21.63
C HIS A 284 -3.09 -41.65 21.29
N PRO A 285 -3.34 -40.63 22.13
CA PRO A 285 -2.97 -39.24 21.86
C PRO A 285 -1.45 -38.95 21.88
N GLY A 286 -0.62 -39.89 22.39
CA GLY A 286 0.84 -39.72 22.46
C GLY A 286 1.30 -38.80 23.60
N ASN A 287 2.60 -38.44 23.62
CA ASN A 287 3.23 -37.52 24.58
C ASN A 287 2.95 -37.82 26.07
N GLY A 288 2.77 -39.10 26.42
CA GLY A 288 2.48 -39.52 27.80
C GLY A 288 1.08 -39.14 28.30
N ILE A 289 0.19 -38.65 27.43
CA ILE A 289 -1.22 -38.42 27.75
C ILE A 289 -1.92 -39.79 27.93
N VAL A 290 -2.71 -39.92 28.99
CA VAL A 290 -3.44 -41.16 29.30
C VAL A 290 -4.40 -41.50 28.16
N GLY A 291 -4.22 -42.67 27.56
CA GLY A 291 -5.05 -43.15 26.46
C GLY A 291 -6.51 -43.35 26.84
N VAL A 292 -7.39 -43.31 25.83
CA VAL A 292 -8.84 -43.46 25.99
C VAL A 292 -9.23 -44.91 25.73
N GLY A 293 -10.00 -45.51 26.63
CA GLY A 293 -10.32 -46.94 26.61
C GLY A 293 -11.16 -47.37 25.40
N PRO A 294 -11.13 -48.65 24.98
CA PRO A 294 -11.89 -49.17 23.83
C PRO A 294 -13.42 -48.94 23.88
N GLY A 295 -14.00 -48.72 25.07
CA GLY A 295 -15.43 -48.48 25.28
C GLY A 295 -15.80 -47.04 25.66
N ASP A 296 -14.82 -46.14 25.81
CA ASP A 296 -15.09 -44.76 26.21
C ASP A 296 -15.66 -43.95 25.03
N PRO A 297 -16.69 -43.11 25.26
CA PRO A 297 -17.38 -42.38 24.19
C PRO A 297 -16.44 -41.45 23.39
N GLY A 298 -15.32 -41.04 23.97
CA GLY A 298 -14.35 -40.15 23.34
C GLY A 298 -13.27 -40.83 22.49
N ARG A 299 -13.18 -42.17 22.42
CA ARG A 299 -12.10 -42.84 21.68
C ARG A 299 -12.19 -42.58 20.18
N ARG A 300 -13.32 -42.90 19.56
CA ARG A 300 -13.58 -42.63 18.14
C ARG A 300 -14.31 -41.30 18.00
N ARG A 301 -13.62 -40.32 17.42
CA ARG A 301 -14.14 -38.96 17.18
C ARG A 301 -14.57 -38.78 15.74
N SER A 302 -15.67 -38.07 15.54
CA SER A 302 -16.17 -37.71 14.22
C SER A 302 -15.62 -36.33 13.84
N VAL A 303 -14.57 -36.31 13.04
CA VAL A 303 -13.95 -35.06 12.56
C VAL A 303 -14.66 -34.65 11.27
N ARG A 304 -15.22 -33.44 11.26
CA ARG A 304 -15.92 -32.90 10.10
C ARG A 304 -14.95 -32.18 9.19
N GLY A 305 -15.06 -32.39 7.88
CA GLY A 305 -14.27 -31.71 6.85
C GLY A 305 -14.72 -30.26 6.62
N ALA A 306 -14.18 -29.67 5.55
CA ALA A 306 -14.49 -28.28 5.16
C ALA A 306 -15.94 -28.12 4.68
N LEU A 307 -16.52 -29.16 4.07
CA LEU A 307 -17.92 -29.23 3.69
C LEU A 307 -18.62 -30.40 4.40
N VAL A 308 -19.85 -30.15 4.84
CA VAL A 308 -20.69 -31.12 5.55
C VAL A 308 -22.14 -31.02 5.06
N ALA A 309 -22.97 -31.98 5.40
CA ALA A 309 -24.40 -31.89 5.14
C ALA A 309 -25.03 -30.64 5.79
N VAL A 310 -26.09 -30.12 5.16
CA VAL A 310 -26.66 -28.78 5.47
C VAL A 310 -27.24 -28.68 6.89
N ASP A 311 -27.68 -29.79 7.49
CA ASP A 311 -28.23 -29.82 8.85
C ASP A 311 -27.27 -30.43 9.89
N ASP A 312 -25.99 -30.59 9.56
CA ASP A 312 -25.00 -31.08 10.52
C ASP A 312 -24.77 -30.06 11.65
N PRO A 313 -24.70 -30.49 12.94
CA PRO A 313 -24.46 -29.59 14.07
C PRO A 313 -23.05 -28.97 14.08
N LEU A 314 -22.18 -29.31 13.12
CA LEU A 314 -20.77 -28.89 12.99
C LEU A 314 -19.85 -29.36 14.12
N THR A 315 -20.39 -29.98 15.18
CA THR A 315 -19.66 -30.42 16.35
C THR A 315 -19.93 -31.89 16.67
N ASP A 316 -18.91 -32.59 17.15
CA ASP A 316 -19.07 -33.92 17.72
C ASP A 316 -19.58 -33.80 19.17
N ALA A 317 -20.65 -34.52 19.51
CA ALA A 317 -21.20 -34.53 20.87
C ALA A 317 -20.32 -35.32 21.86
N LYS A 318 -19.48 -36.23 21.35
CA LYS A 318 -18.59 -37.05 22.16
C LYS A 318 -17.45 -36.22 22.75
N LYS A 319 -17.10 -36.50 24.01
CA LYS A 319 -15.98 -35.83 24.72
C LYS A 319 -14.99 -36.86 25.22
N TRP A 320 -13.72 -36.47 25.29
CA TRP A 320 -12.71 -37.23 26.00
C TRP A 320 -13.01 -37.30 27.51
N PRO A 321 -12.54 -38.35 28.20
CA PRO A 321 -12.57 -38.39 29.66
C PRO A 321 -11.92 -37.16 30.29
N ALA A 322 -12.48 -36.68 31.41
CA ALA A 322 -11.96 -35.51 32.11
C ALA A 322 -10.48 -35.65 32.52
N PRO A 323 -9.99 -36.81 33.00
CA PRO A 323 -8.56 -36.98 33.33
C PRO A 323 -7.65 -36.80 32.12
N THR A 324 -8.01 -37.38 30.96
CA THR A 324 -7.26 -37.23 29.71
C THR A 324 -7.21 -35.77 29.25
N THR A 325 -8.34 -35.07 29.35
CA THR A 325 -8.43 -33.65 28.97
C THR A 325 -7.64 -32.75 29.93
N ALA A 326 -7.64 -33.05 31.23
CA ALA A 326 -6.87 -32.33 32.23
C ALA A 326 -5.36 -32.54 32.05
N GLU A 327 -4.93 -33.75 31.68
CA GLU A 327 -3.54 -34.04 31.34
C GLU A 327 -3.08 -33.26 30.10
N LEU A 328 -3.89 -33.24 29.04
CA LEU A 328 -3.61 -32.42 27.85
C LEU A 328 -3.46 -30.94 28.23
N ARG A 329 -4.39 -30.39 29.03
CA ARG A 329 -4.32 -29.01 29.53
C ARG A 329 -2.98 -28.74 30.22
N ARG A 330 -2.60 -29.59 31.17
CA ARG A 330 -1.35 -29.44 31.93
C ARG A 330 -0.13 -29.37 31.00
N GLN A 331 -0.07 -30.22 29.97
CA GLN A 331 1.06 -30.22 29.03
C GLN A 331 1.10 -28.97 28.15
N LEU A 332 -0.07 -28.52 27.66
CA LEU A 332 -0.16 -27.29 26.87
C LEU A 332 0.34 -26.08 27.66
N GLU A 333 -0.09 -25.96 28.92
CA GLU A 333 0.27 -24.86 29.81
C GLU A 333 1.74 -24.92 30.23
N ALA A 334 2.28 -26.12 30.46
CA ALA A 334 3.70 -26.30 30.77
C ALA A 334 4.61 -25.84 29.61
N VAL A 335 4.29 -26.21 28.37
CA VAL A 335 5.06 -25.80 27.18
C VAL A 335 4.93 -24.30 26.94
N ALA A 336 3.72 -23.75 27.08
CA ALA A 336 3.48 -22.32 26.92
C ALA A 336 4.17 -21.49 28.02
N GLY A 337 4.27 -22.02 29.25
CA GLY A 337 5.01 -21.43 30.36
C GLY A 337 6.46 -21.09 29.98
N TYR A 338 7.16 -21.93 29.21
CA TYR A 338 8.53 -21.63 28.76
C TYR A 338 8.65 -20.38 27.90
N ARG A 339 7.57 -19.99 27.21
CA ARG A 339 7.55 -18.81 26.32
C ARG A 339 7.33 -17.51 27.09
N TYR A 340 6.68 -17.57 28.25
CA TYR A 340 6.22 -16.38 28.99
C TYR A 340 6.83 -16.25 30.40
N GLU A 341 7.40 -17.33 30.95
CA GLU A 341 8.02 -17.35 32.28
C GLU A 341 9.55 -17.36 32.21
N ALA A 342 10.21 -16.85 33.26
CA ALA A 342 11.67 -16.74 33.32
C ALA A 342 12.39 -18.06 33.66
N ASN A 343 11.68 -19.07 34.16
CA ASN A 343 12.25 -20.35 34.60
C ASN A 343 12.09 -21.43 33.53
N VAL A 344 12.98 -21.43 32.54
CA VAL A 344 13.10 -22.55 31.59
C VAL A 344 13.82 -23.71 32.28
N PRO A 345 13.24 -24.92 32.35
CA PRO A 345 13.91 -26.09 32.92
C PRO A 345 15.21 -26.41 32.17
N ALA A 346 16.18 -27.00 32.87
CA ALA A 346 17.46 -27.39 32.28
C ALA A 346 17.32 -28.38 31.10
N THR A 347 16.24 -29.18 31.09
CA THR A 347 15.86 -30.05 29.98
C THR A 347 14.59 -29.51 29.33
N PRO A 348 14.63 -29.05 28.06
CA PRO A 348 13.45 -28.55 27.38
C PRO A 348 12.45 -29.70 27.16
N THR A 349 11.21 -29.51 27.60
CA THR A 349 10.12 -30.48 27.36
C THR A 349 9.43 -30.13 26.05
N VAL A 350 9.39 -31.07 25.11
CA VAL A 350 8.58 -30.95 23.89
C VAL A 350 7.20 -31.51 24.18
N GLY A 351 6.17 -30.72 23.94
CA GLY A 351 4.78 -31.13 24.13
C GLY A 351 3.89 -30.65 22.98
N PRO A 352 2.57 -30.87 23.09
CA PRO A 352 1.63 -30.50 22.05
C PRO A 352 1.60 -28.97 21.82
N PRO A 353 1.39 -28.49 20.57
CA PRO A 353 1.35 -27.07 20.27
C PRO A 353 0.09 -26.39 20.85
N LEU A 354 0.20 -25.12 21.25
CA LEU A 354 -0.93 -24.30 21.68
C LEU A 354 -1.37 -23.36 20.53
N TYR A 355 -2.38 -23.78 19.77
CA TYR A 355 -2.86 -23.06 18.59
C TYR A 355 -3.50 -21.72 18.97
N GLY A 356 -3.09 -20.63 18.34
CA GLY A 356 -3.58 -19.29 18.65
C GLY A 356 -2.85 -18.58 19.80
N GLY A 357 -2.06 -19.29 20.62
CA GLY A 357 -1.55 -18.76 21.90
C GLY A 357 -0.62 -17.56 21.75
N ALA A 358 0.26 -17.59 20.74
CA ALA A 358 1.13 -16.46 20.41
C ALA A 358 0.33 -15.22 19.97
N HIS A 359 -0.71 -15.41 19.15
CA HIS A 359 -1.52 -14.32 18.61
C HIS A 359 -2.24 -13.52 19.69
N ILE A 360 -2.77 -14.19 20.72
CA ILE A 360 -3.44 -13.53 21.85
C ILE A 360 -2.51 -13.28 23.05
N ALA A 361 -1.21 -13.62 22.92
CA ALA A 361 -0.21 -13.54 24.00
C ALA A 361 -0.66 -14.21 25.30
N ARG A 362 -1.20 -15.42 25.19
CA ARG A 362 -1.72 -16.21 26.32
C ARG A 362 -1.18 -17.63 26.28
N GLY A 363 -0.83 -18.16 27.46
CA GLY A 363 -0.30 -19.50 27.65
C GLY A 363 -1.21 -20.47 28.41
N ASP A 364 -2.35 -20.01 28.93
CA ASP A 364 -3.31 -20.82 29.67
C ASP A 364 -4.62 -21.06 28.90
N VAL A 365 -5.23 -22.24 29.09
CA VAL A 365 -6.56 -22.59 28.53
C VAL A 365 -7.60 -22.74 29.65
N SER A 366 -7.50 -21.85 30.65
CA SER A 366 -8.39 -21.78 31.80
C SER A 366 -9.82 -21.39 31.41
N GLU A 367 -10.76 -21.43 32.36
CA GLU A 367 -12.13 -20.95 32.14
C GLU A 367 -12.21 -19.45 31.85
N ALA A 368 -11.17 -18.67 32.18
CA ALA A 368 -11.04 -17.25 31.83
C ALA A 368 -10.50 -17.03 30.41
N ALA A 369 -10.11 -18.10 29.70
CA ALA A 369 -9.67 -18.05 28.33
C ALA A 369 -10.85 -17.86 27.35
N PRO A 370 -10.62 -17.21 26.18
CA PRO A 370 -11.65 -17.12 25.14
C PRO A 370 -12.28 -18.48 24.82
N GLY A 371 -13.59 -18.49 24.62
CA GLY A 371 -14.35 -19.73 24.39
C GLY A 371 -13.81 -20.51 23.18
N TRP A 372 -13.62 -19.83 22.06
CA TRP A 372 -13.05 -20.42 20.84
C TRP A 372 -11.66 -21.03 21.07
N PHE A 373 -10.79 -20.35 21.82
CA PHE A 373 -9.40 -20.75 22.06
C PHE A 373 -9.32 -22.01 22.91
N ARG A 374 -10.13 -22.06 23.97
CA ARG A 374 -10.25 -23.24 24.83
C ARG A 374 -10.82 -24.43 24.07
N THR A 375 -11.89 -24.23 23.29
CA THR A 375 -12.51 -25.31 22.52
C THR A 375 -11.55 -25.87 21.47
N LEU A 376 -10.91 -25.00 20.68
CA LEU A 376 -9.91 -25.39 19.68
C LEU A 376 -8.78 -26.24 20.25
N ASN A 377 -8.29 -25.89 21.45
CA ASN A 377 -7.12 -26.52 22.04
C ASN A 377 -7.41 -27.71 22.96
N LEU A 378 -8.63 -27.88 23.46
CA LEU A 378 -8.99 -29.00 24.34
C LEU A 378 -9.77 -30.11 23.61
N ASP A 379 -10.48 -29.79 22.53
CA ASP A 379 -11.15 -30.82 21.73
C ASP A 379 -10.18 -31.44 20.70
N PRO A 380 -9.88 -32.75 20.75
CA PRO A 380 -9.03 -33.40 19.75
C PRO A 380 -9.52 -33.26 18.31
N ALA A 381 -10.83 -33.17 18.05
CA ALA A 381 -11.33 -33.01 16.69
C ALA A 381 -10.95 -31.64 16.10
N ASP A 382 -11.15 -30.56 16.85
CA ASP A 382 -10.77 -29.20 16.43
C ASP A 382 -9.23 -29.05 16.37
N ARG A 383 -8.49 -29.68 17.31
CA ARG A 383 -7.01 -29.71 17.27
C ARG A 383 -6.46 -30.43 16.04
N LEU A 384 -7.09 -31.52 15.60
CA LEU A 384 -6.70 -32.23 14.39
C LEU A 384 -6.81 -31.32 13.17
N VAL A 385 -7.89 -30.54 13.07
CA VAL A 385 -8.09 -29.57 11.98
C VAL A 385 -7.05 -28.45 12.00
N ALA A 386 -6.73 -27.88 13.17
CA ALA A 386 -5.62 -26.93 13.29
C ALA A 386 -4.26 -27.57 12.96
N GLY A 387 -4.09 -28.86 13.27
CA GLY A 387 -2.94 -29.66 12.85
C GLY A 387 -2.83 -29.82 11.34
N LEU A 388 -3.94 -30.00 10.62
CA LEU A 388 -3.94 -30.01 9.15
C LEU A 388 -3.45 -28.67 8.59
N GLY A 389 -3.93 -27.55 9.15
CA GLY A 389 -3.45 -26.22 8.76
C GLY A 389 -1.94 -26.04 9.00
N THR A 390 -1.43 -26.60 10.09
CA THR A 390 0.01 -26.65 10.38
C THR A 390 0.77 -27.47 9.33
N ARG A 391 0.29 -28.66 8.97
CA ARG A 391 0.92 -29.53 7.96
C ARG A 391 0.98 -28.89 6.58
N VAL A 392 -0.08 -28.21 6.18
CA VAL A 392 -0.12 -27.49 4.90
C VAL A 392 0.93 -26.37 4.86
N VAL A 393 1.09 -25.61 5.95
CA VAL A 393 2.15 -24.59 6.02
C VAL A 393 3.54 -25.22 6.02
N GLN A 394 3.75 -26.33 6.71
CA GLN A 394 5.03 -27.05 6.71
C GLN A 394 5.40 -27.58 5.32
N MET A 395 4.42 -28.03 4.53
CA MET A 395 4.62 -28.52 3.17
C MET A 395 5.16 -27.41 2.24
N ASP A 396 4.60 -26.20 2.33
CA ASP A 396 4.93 -25.07 1.46
C ASP A 396 5.87 -24.04 2.15
N GLN A 397 6.53 -24.41 3.24
CA GLN A 397 7.20 -23.46 4.15
C GLN A 397 8.27 -22.59 3.47
N GLU A 398 9.05 -23.15 2.54
CA GLU A 398 10.13 -22.42 1.88
C GLU A 398 9.58 -21.39 0.89
N ASP A 399 8.53 -21.75 0.13
CA ASP A 399 7.88 -20.87 -0.84
C ASP A 399 7.12 -19.73 -0.13
N LEU A 400 6.45 -20.05 0.98
CA LEU A 400 5.78 -19.07 1.84
C LEU A 400 6.79 -18.09 2.46
N MET A 401 7.94 -18.58 2.95
CA MET A 401 8.99 -17.73 3.50
C MET A 401 9.65 -16.86 2.43
N ALA A 402 9.94 -17.40 1.25
CA ALA A 402 10.47 -16.63 0.12
C ALA A 402 9.51 -15.48 -0.27
N SER A 403 8.22 -15.79 -0.35
CA SER A 403 7.16 -14.81 -0.65
C SER A 403 7.01 -13.76 0.46
N ALA A 404 7.12 -14.14 1.73
CA ALA A 404 7.11 -13.20 2.85
C ALA A 404 8.29 -12.23 2.81
N TRP A 405 9.52 -12.73 2.53
CA TRP A 405 10.70 -11.88 2.41
C TRP A 405 10.60 -10.88 1.25
N ALA A 406 9.96 -11.26 0.14
CA ALA A 406 9.69 -10.36 -0.99
C ALA A 406 8.82 -9.15 -0.59
N GLN A 407 7.94 -9.29 0.41
CA GLN A 407 7.06 -8.21 0.88
C GLN A 407 7.75 -7.18 1.79
N VAL A 408 8.97 -7.45 2.30
CA VAL A 408 9.60 -6.68 3.41
C VAL A 408 10.89 -5.96 3.03
N GLY A 409 11.25 -5.92 1.74
CA GLY A 409 12.52 -5.36 1.25
C GLY A 409 12.94 -4.02 1.87
N GLY A 410 12.07 -2.99 1.85
CA GLY A 410 12.37 -1.67 2.42
C GLY A 410 12.36 -1.60 3.96
N VAL A 411 11.66 -2.52 4.62
CA VAL A 411 11.49 -2.54 6.09
C VAL A 411 12.78 -3.00 6.77
N LEU A 412 13.57 -3.89 6.17
CA LEU A 412 14.84 -4.35 6.77
C LEU A 412 15.87 -3.22 6.90
N ALA A 413 16.08 -2.45 5.84
CA ALA A 413 16.97 -1.29 5.86
C ALA A 413 16.49 -0.24 6.89
N THR A 414 15.17 -0.04 6.96
CA THR A 414 14.53 0.85 7.93
C THR A 414 14.74 0.37 9.38
N ASN A 415 14.56 -0.92 9.65
CA ASN A 415 14.76 -1.52 10.96
C ASN A 415 16.22 -1.47 11.41
N GLN A 416 17.17 -1.63 10.50
CA GLN A 416 18.57 -1.43 10.81
C GLN A 416 18.85 0.02 11.24
N ALA A 417 18.29 1.00 10.53
CA ALA A 417 18.41 2.41 10.89
C ALA A 417 17.75 2.72 12.26
N LEU A 418 16.58 2.13 12.54
CA LEU A 418 15.87 2.28 13.81
C LEU A 418 16.63 1.66 14.98
N ARG A 419 17.21 0.45 14.81
CA ARG A 419 18.07 -0.18 15.83
C ARG A 419 19.32 0.64 16.15
N LEU A 420 19.96 1.20 15.13
CA LEU A 420 21.09 2.12 15.34
C LEU A 420 20.66 3.41 16.07
N ALA A 421 19.47 3.90 15.78
CA ALA A 421 18.90 5.05 16.49
C ALA A 421 18.53 4.73 17.94
N GLN A 422 18.02 3.53 18.24
CA GLN A 422 17.79 3.03 19.60
C GLN A 422 19.10 2.98 20.39
N LEU A 423 20.15 2.39 19.82
CA LEU A 423 21.47 2.36 20.44
C LEU A 423 22.01 3.79 20.69
N GLY A 424 21.90 4.66 19.67
CA GLY A 424 22.28 6.06 19.79
C GLY A 424 21.50 6.79 20.90
N ARG A 425 20.19 6.51 21.05
CA ARG A 425 19.36 7.02 22.14
C ARG A 425 19.85 6.52 23.48
N TYR A 426 20.07 5.21 23.64
CA TYR A 426 20.54 4.62 24.90
C TYR A 426 21.87 5.23 25.36
N VAL A 427 22.83 5.37 24.45
CA VAL A 427 24.12 6.04 24.73
C VAL A 427 23.89 7.51 25.10
N SER A 428 23.03 8.20 24.36
CA SER A 428 22.70 9.61 24.63
C SER A 428 21.97 9.82 25.96
N GLU A 429 21.16 8.87 26.42
CA GLU A 429 20.51 8.91 27.74
C GLU A 429 21.53 8.82 28.87
N SER A 430 22.57 7.99 28.70
CA SER A 430 23.70 7.96 29.64
C SER A 430 24.46 9.29 29.70
N LEU A 431 24.66 9.96 28.56
CA LEU A 431 25.28 11.28 28.49
C LEU A 431 24.37 12.38 29.07
N HIS A 432 23.07 12.31 28.80
CA HIS A 432 22.08 13.28 29.28
C HIS A 432 22.02 13.31 30.81
N ARG A 433 22.02 12.14 31.47
CA ARG A 433 22.11 12.05 32.95
C ARG A 433 23.35 12.73 33.54
N ARG A 434 24.42 12.90 32.74
CA ARG A 434 25.62 13.65 33.17
C ARG A 434 25.43 15.16 33.03
N LEU A 435 24.61 15.64 32.09
CA LEU A 435 24.29 17.06 31.91
C LEU A 435 23.48 17.61 33.09
N GLU A 436 22.57 16.81 33.65
CA GLU A 436 21.79 17.15 34.86
C GLU A 436 22.66 17.46 36.07
N LYS A 437 23.87 16.89 36.13
CA LYS A 437 24.83 17.07 37.22
C LYS A 437 25.73 18.28 37.03
N LEU A 438 25.64 18.98 35.90
CA LEU A 438 26.47 20.15 35.61
C LEU A 438 25.87 21.43 36.21
N ASP A 439 26.73 22.27 36.75
CA ASP A 439 26.38 23.64 37.16
C ASP A 439 26.14 24.54 35.94
N GLY A 440 25.45 25.67 36.13
CA GLY A 440 24.99 26.54 35.04
C GLY A 440 26.09 26.98 34.07
N ALA A 441 27.28 27.34 34.59
CA ALA A 441 28.42 27.72 33.77
C ALA A 441 28.97 26.57 32.91
N SER A 442 29.11 25.37 33.49
CA SER A 442 29.57 24.19 32.76
C SER A 442 28.54 23.73 31.74
N LEU A 443 27.24 23.78 32.10
CA LEU A 443 26.14 23.45 31.20
C LEU A 443 26.13 24.36 29.98
N LEU A 444 26.25 25.68 30.15
CA LEU A 444 26.35 26.64 29.04
C LEU A 444 27.56 26.35 28.15
N THR A 445 28.72 26.07 28.75
CA THR A 445 29.96 25.81 28.02
C THR A 445 29.87 24.53 27.17
N VAL A 446 29.32 23.46 27.74
CA VAL A 446 29.17 22.17 27.07
C VAL A 446 28.09 22.23 25.97
N THR A 447 26.99 22.94 26.21
CA THR A 447 25.85 23.01 25.28
C THR A 447 25.93 24.14 24.26
N ASN A 448 26.88 25.08 24.39
CA ASN A 448 27.04 26.21 23.47
C ASN A 448 26.98 25.84 21.97
N PRO A 449 27.65 24.78 21.47
CA PRO A 449 27.61 24.43 20.05
C PRO A 449 26.21 24.09 19.52
N VAL A 450 25.31 23.62 20.39
CA VAL A 450 23.95 23.19 19.99
C VAL A 450 22.90 24.28 20.19
N THR A 451 23.20 25.36 20.93
CA THR A 451 22.27 26.48 21.19
C THR A 451 21.69 27.13 19.93
N GLY A 452 22.41 27.09 18.81
CA GLY A 452 21.93 27.62 17.51
C GLY A 452 20.89 26.73 16.83
N ARG A 453 20.70 25.49 17.28
CA ARG A 453 19.69 24.54 16.77
C ARG A 453 18.52 24.34 17.73
N LEU A 454 18.59 24.95 18.91
CA LEU A 454 17.54 24.86 19.92
C LEU A 454 16.57 26.03 19.71
N PRO A 455 15.27 25.76 19.47
CA PRO A 455 14.29 26.80 19.23
C PRO A 455 14.04 27.64 20.49
N ASP A 456 13.83 28.94 20.29
CA ASP A 456 13.34 29.85 21.33
C ASP A 456 12.11 30.61 20.79
N PRO A 457 10.99 30.66 21.53
CA PRO A 457 9.74 31.21 21.04
C PRO A 457 9.79 32.72 20.75
N THR A 458 10.72 33.45 21.35
CA THR A 458 10.83 34.90 21.20
C THR A 458 11.98 35.29 20.26
N PHE A 459 13.10 34.59 20.35
CA PHE A 459 14.33 34.92 19.61
C PHE A 459 14.63 33.99 18.43
N GLY A 460 13.73 33.03 18.13
CA GLY A 460 13.92 31.98 17.12
C GLY A 460 14.87 30.87 17.57
N THR A 461 16.05 31.22 18.10
CA THR A 461 17.02 30.25 18.67
C THR A 461 17.54 30.67 20.04
N LEU A 462 17.91 29.70 20.88
CA LEU A 462 18.54 29.97 22.18
C LEU A 462 19.86 30.72 22.03
N ARG A 463 20.59 30.52 20.93
CA ARG A 463 21.80 31.29 20.61
C ARG A 463 21.51 32.77 20.40
N ALA A 464 20.43 33.11 19.70
CA ALA A 464 20.01 34.50 19.50
C ALA A 464 19.58 35.15 20.81
N ARG A 465 18.87 34.40 21.67
CA ARG A 465 18.53 34.86 23.03
C ARG A 465 19.77 35.13 23.89
N LEU A 466 20.76 34.25 23.84
CA LEU A 466 22.05 34.47 24.52
C LEU A 466 22.82 35.67 23.94
N ALA A 467 22.75 35.92 22.62
CA ALA A 467 23.36 37.07 21.97
C ALA A 467 22.78 38.42 22.43
N ALA A 468 21.48 38.44 22.75
CA ALA A 468 20.79 39.60 23.28
C ALA A 468 21.08 39.87 24.77
N GLY A 469 21.71 38.93 25.47
CA GLY A 469 22.03 39.04 26.90
C GLY A 469 23.30 39.85 27.21
N ALA A 470 23.53 40.08 28.50
CA ALA A 470 24.70 40.83 29.01
C ALA A 470 26.03 40.05 28.94
N LEU A 471 25.98 38.73 28.73
CA LEU A 471 27.15 37.88 28.59
C LEU A 471 27.54 37.76 27.10
N PRO A 472 28.72 38.22 26.68
CA PRO A 472 29.15 38.08 25.29
C PRO A 472 29.25 36.61 24.87
N LEU A 473 28.64 36.25 23.73
CA LEU A 473 28.67 34.86 23.21
C LEU A 473 30.10 34.30 23.04
N ALA A 474 31.06 35.17 22.71
CA ALA A 474 32.47 34.80 22.59
C ALA A 474 33.04 34.28 23.93
N ALA A 475 32.58 34.81 25.06
CA ALA A 475 33.05 34.40 26.40
C ALA A 475 32.73 32.93 26.69
N ILE A 476 31.53 32.46 26.31
CA ILE A 476 31.09 31.07 26.54
C ILE A 476 32.01 30.04 25.84
N GLY A 477 32.53 30.38 24.65
CA GLY A 477 33.41 29.50 23.86
C GLY A 477 34.92 29.71 24.08
N GLN A 478 35.37 30.96 24.19
CA GLN A 478 36.79 31.32 24.27
C GLN A 478 37.35 31.12 25.68
N LEU A 479 36.58 31.35 26.75
CA LEU A 479 37.07 31.15 28.13
C LEU A 479 37.41 29.69 28.42
N ARG A 480 36.78 28.74 27.71
CA ARG A 480 37.18 27.32 27.74
C ARG A 480 38.64 27.11 27.29
N ARG A 481 39.15 27.93 26.36
CA ARG A 481 40.54 27.87 25.87
C ARG A 481 41.55 28.50 26.83
N PHE A 482 41.09 29.45 27.67
CA PHE A 482 41.90 30.04 28.74
C PHE A 482 41.92 29.21 30.02
N ALA A 483 40.94 28.31 30.20
CA ALA A 483 40.74 27.46 31.37
C ALA A 483 41.18 25.97 31.29
N PRO A 484 41.92 25.45 30.28
CA PRO A 484 42.38 24.07 30.36
C PRO A 484 43.41 23.93 31.51
N PRO A 485 43.63 22.71 32.03
CA PRO A 485 44.49 22.48 33.20
C PRO A 485 45.92 23.04 33.10
N ARG A 486 46.38 23.40 31.88
CA ARG A 486 47.71 23.93 31.55
C ARG A 486 47.69 25.28 30.76
N GLY A 487 46.58 26.03 30.76
CA GLY A 487 46.44 27.29 30.01
C GLY A 487 47.09 28.52 30.67
N PRO A 488 47.19 29.69 30.00
CA PRO A 488 47.86 30.89 30.52
C PRO A 488 47.32 31.41 31.86
N ALA A 489 46.02 31.23 32.12
CA ALA A 489 45.39 31.63 33.38
C ALA A 489 45.88 30.80 34.60
N THR A 490 46.54 29.66 34.37
CA THR A 490 47.11 28.83 35.44
C THR A 490 48.28 29.49 36.16
N ARG A 491 48.90 30.51 35.58
CA ARG A 491 50.00 31.27 36.20
C ARG A 491 49.55 32.24 37.31
N PHE A 492 48.25 32.54 37.38
CA PHE A 492 47.71 33.59 38.26
C PHE A 492 46.81 33.06 39.40
N ALA A 493 46.58 31.74 39.51
CA ALA A 493 45.66 31.16 40.50
C ALA A 493 46.32 30.01 41.28
N GLY A 494 46.36 30.14 42.62
CA GLY A 494 47.19 29.31 43.51
C GLY A 494 46.82 27.83 43.68
N ASN A 495 45.61 27.36 43.29
CA ASN A 495 45.27 25.93 43.32
C ASN A 495 44.15 25.53 42.31
N ALA A 496 43.95 24.22 42.09
CA ALA A 496 42.96 23.67 41.13
C ALA A 496 41.49 24.01 41.46
N ALA A 497 41.12 23.99 42.74
CA ALA A 497 39.75 24.25 43.17
C ALA A 497 39.36 25.73 42.94
N SER A 498 40.26 26.67 43.29
CA SER A 498 40.04 28.11 43.09
C SER A 498 40.01 28.49 41.61
N ARG A 499 40.74 27.74 40.75
CA ARG A 499 40.76 27.92 39.28
C ARG A 499 39.40 27.64 38.64
N THR A 500 38.78 26.51 38.97
CA THR A 500 37.46 26.14 38.43
C THR A 500 36.38 27.12 38.89
N THR A 501 36.45 27.55 40.15
CA THR A 501 35.53 28.54 40.72
C THR A 501 35.69 29.92 40.07
N ALA A 502 36.92 30.36 39.78
CA ALA A 502 37.16 31.65 39.13
C ALA A 502 36.56 31.72 37.71
N VAL A 503 36.73 30.66 36.91
CA VAL A 503 36.18 30.62 35.53
C VAL A 503 34.65 30.48 35.55
N ARG A 504 34.10 29.67 36.46
CA ARG A 504 32.64 29.58 36.67
C ARG A 504 32.04 30.94 37.00
N ARG A 505 32.68 31.68 37.90
CA ARG A 505 32.29 33.04 38.28
C ARG A 505 32.37 34.04 37.13
N LEU A 506 33.11 33.79 36.05
CA LEU A 506 33.12 34.68 34.87
C LEU A 506 31.91 34.48 33.96
N LEU A 507 31.28 33.30 34.00
CA LEU A 507 30.15 32.94 33.15
C LEU A 507 28.81 33.09 33.88
N THR A 508 28.74 32.67 35.14
CA THR A 508 27.54 32.79 35.96
C THR A 508 27.85 33.35 37.34
N ASP A 509 26.86 34.03 37.93
CA ASP A 509 26.87 34.38 39.35
C ASP A 509 26.53 33.17 40.24
N ASP A 510 26.62 33.37 41.57
CA ASP A 510 26.31 32.33 42.55
C ASP A 510 24.81 31.95 42.57
N ALA A 511 23.95 32.78 41.96
CA ALA A 511 22.52 32.51 41.75
C ALA A 511 22.22 31.77 40.42
N GLY A 512 23.25 31.41 39.65
CA GLY A 512 23.11 30.69 38.38
C GLY A 512 22.58 31.54 37.21
N ARG A 513 22.70 32.86 37.28
CA ARG A 513 22.43 33.79 36.17
C ARG A 513 23.70 34.10 35.41
N THR A 514 23.60 34.36 34.11
CA THR A 514 24.74 34.80 33.30
C THR A 514 25.30 36.11 33.84
N ARG A 515 26.61 36.21 33.98
CA ARG A 515 27.24 37.41 34.53
C ARG A 515 27.21 38.56 33.53
N SER A 516 26.90 39.77 34.00
CA SER A 516 27.06 41.00 33.21
C SER A 516 28.55 41.35 33.09
N TRP A 517 29.00 41.62 31.88
CA TRP A 517 30.36 42.11 31.61
C TRP A 517 30.40 43.64 31.42
N VAL A 518 29.27 44.32 31.66
CA VAL A 518 29.15 45.78 31.64
C VAL A 518 29.52 46.32 33.03
N ARG A 519 30.43 47.29 33.11
CA ARG A 519 30.83 47.91 34.39
C ARG A 519 29.80 48.96 34.86
N PRO A 520 29.44 49.02 36.16
CA PRO A 520 28.58 50.07 36.71
C PRO A 520 29.25 51.44 36.64
N LEU A 521 28.47 52.50 36.42
CA LEU A 521 28.97 53.88 36.31
C LEU A 521 29.66 54.34 37.62
N GLY A 522 29.14 53.92 38.78
CA GLY A 522 29.73 54.24 40.08
C GLY A 522 31.14 53.66 40.29
N GLU A 523 31.47 52.52 39.68
CA GLU A 523 32.85 51.99 39.70
C GLU A 523 33.79 52.77 38.77
N ALA A 524 33.27 53.35 37.69
CA ALA A 524 34.05 54.13 36.74
C ALA A 524 34.39 55.53 37.27
N LEU A 525 33.49 56.13 38.06
CA LEU A 525 33.66 57.47 38.64
C LEU A 525 34.56 57.50 39.89
N GLY A 526 35.04 56.34 40.37
CA GLY A 526 35.76 56.22 41.63
C GLY A 526 34.82 56.37 42.82
N SER A 527 35.09 55.67 43.92
CA SER A 527 34.23 55.59 45.10
C SER A 527 34.08 56.94 45.83
N GLY A 528 33.24 57.83 45.32
CA GLY A 528 32.70 58.97 46.05
C GLY A 528 31.56 58.51 46.96
N SER A 529 31.55 58.97 48.22
CA SER A 529 30.45 58.72 49.17
C SER A 529 29.10 59.15 48.55
N PRO A 530 27.99 58.44 48.82
CA PRO A 530 26.64 58.85 48.41
C PRO A 530 26.29 60.30 48.76
N ALA A 531 26.90 60.85 49.82
CA ALA A 531 26.75 62.25 50.21
C ALA A 531 27.32 63.22 49.15
N VAL A 532 28.47 62.87 48.55
CA VAL A 532 29.11 63.69 47.50
C VAL A 532 28.31 63.66 46.20
N LEU A 533 27.76 62.49 45.85
CA LEU A 533 26.86 62.36 44.68
C LEU A 533 25.53 63.10 44.88
N ALA A 534 25.02 63.15 46.12
CA ALA A 534 23.83 63.94 46.46
C ALA A 534 24.09 65.45 46.40
N GLU A 535 25.25 65.91 46.88
CA GLU A 535 25.66 67.31 46.83
C GLU A 535 25.88 67.77 45.37
N LEU A 536 26.55 66.93 44.55
CA LEU A 536 26.72 67.17 43.11
C LEU A 536 25.37 67.23 42.38
N GLY A 537 24.43 66.33 42.70
CA GLY A 537 23.07 66.33 42.15
C GLY A 537 22.31 67.63 42.44
N THR A 538 22.47 68.16 43.66
CA THR A 538 21.84 69.42 44.07
C THR A 538 22.43 70.63 43.32
N GLU A 539 23.73 70.61 43.01
CA GLU A 539 24.40 71.70 42.26
C GLU A 539 24.10 71.69 40.75
N ILE A 540 24.02 70.51 40.12
CA ILE A 540 23.74 70.35 38.68
C ILE A 540 22.25 70.25 38.36
N GLY A 541 21.37 70.28 39.37
CA GLY A 541 19.92 70.20 39.19
C GLY A 541 19.41 68.80 38.79
N PHE A 542 20.11 67.75 39.20
CA PHE A 542 19.77 66.35 38.91
C PHE A 542 19.31 65.62 40.18
N ASP A 543 18.27 64.80 40.08
CA ASP A 543 17.74 64.06 41.23
C ASP A 543 18.81 63.14 41.85
N ALA A 544 19.13 63.43 43.12
CA ALA A 544 20.15 62.71 43.88
C ALA A 544 19.82 61.22 44.04
N ALA A 545 18.54 60.86 44.16
CA ALA A 545 18.12 59.46 44.29
C ALA A 545 18.42 58.66 43.00
N SER A 546 18.18 59.27 41.84
CA SER A 546 18.46 58.68 40.53
C SER A 546 19.96 58.48 40.26
N LEU A 547 20.82 59.40 40.70
CA LEU A 547 22.28 59.26 40.61
C LEU A 547 22.82 58.12 41.49
N VAL A 548 22.29 58.00 42.72
CA VAL A 548 22.64 56.89 43.61
C VAL A 548 22.19 55.55 43.03
N ALA A 549 21.01 55.48 42.41
CA ALA A 549 20.52 54.26 41.75
C ALA A 549 21.47 53.76 40.63
N LEU A 550 22.02 54.65 39.82
CA LEU A 550 22.98 54.34 38.75
C LEU A 550 24.35 53.82 39.26
N SER A 551 24.63 54.00 40.56
CA SER A 551 25.84 53.48 41.20
C SER A 551 25.69 52.06 41.74
N THR A 552 24.46 51.52 41.78
CA THR A 552 24.21 50.17 42.28
C THR A 552 24.40 49.10 41.19
N PRO A 553 25.05 47.98 41.50
CA PRO A 553 25.43 46.98 40.49
C PRO A 553 24.23 46.25 39.84
N ASP A 554 23.02 46.32 40.41
CA ASP A 554 21.92 45.42 40.06
C ASP A 554 20.63 46.08 39.51
N LEU A 555 20.58 47.38 39.21
CA LEU A 555 19.31 48.01 38.79
C LEU A 555 19.35 48.91 37.54
N ARG A 556 18.59 48.39 36.55
CA ARG A 556 17.81 49.02 35.47
C ARG A 556 17.80 50.55 35.45
N VAL A 557 18.43 51.10 34.42
CA VAL A 557 18.25 52.50 34.01
C VAL A 557 16.76 52.76 33.77
N ALA A 558 16.28 53.91 34.24
CA ALA A 558 14.93 54.42 34.04
C ALA A 558 14.49 54.36 32.56
N ALA A 559 13.17 54.41 32.34
CA ALA A 559 12.51 54.19 31.05
C ALA A 559 12.98 55.08 29.87
N ASP A 560 13.85 56.06 30.12
CA ASP A 560 14.37 57.02 29.14
C ASP A 560 15.77 56.69 28.59
N GLY A 561 16.40 55.58 29.04
CA GLY A 561 17.70 55.14 28.51
C GLY A 561 18.85 56.14 28.73
N GLY A 562 18.80 56.91 29.83
CA GLY A 562 19.82 57.91 30.16
C GLY A 562 19.77 59.17 29.28
N ALA A 563 18.63 59.45 28.66
CA ALA A 563 18.41 60.68 27.91
C ALA A 563 18.41 61.92 28.82
N ALA A 564 17.84 61.83 30.03
CA ALA A 564 17.84 62.92 31.00
C ALA A 564 19.25 63.33 31.47
N LEU A 565 20.14 62.33 31.65
CA LEU A 565 21.54 62.57 32.00
C LEU A 565 22.27 63.34 30.89
N ARG A 566 22.05 62.98 29.62
CA ARG A 566 22.65 63.67 28.46
C ARG A 566 22.17 65.12 28.30
N ALA A 567 20.98 65.46 28.79
CA ALA A 567 20.42 66.81 28.72
C ALA A 567 20.96 67.79 29.79
N HIS A 568 21.54 67.28 30.90
CA HIS A 568 21.95 68.08 32.06
C HIS A 568 23.48 68.22 32.23
N VAL A 569 24.29 67.69 31.30
CA VAL A 569 25.74 67.86 31.34
C VAL A 569 26.10 69.26 30.83
N ALA A 570 26.15 70.25 31.72
CA ALA A 570 26.77 71.55 31.45
C ALA A 570 28.26 71.34 31.05
N PRO A 571 28.87 72.21 30.22
CA PRO A 571 30.28 72.09 29.89
C PRO A 571 31.11 72.12 31.17
N ALA A 572 32.08 71.20 31.30
CA ALA A 572 32.84 70.97 32.53
C ALA A 572 33.40 72.25 33.20
N GLY A 573 33.73 73.29 32.41
CA GLY A 573 34.19 74.58 32.93
C GLY A 573 33.18 75.33 33.81
N GLU A 574 31.87 75.20 33.53
CA GLU A 574 30.82 75.88 34.30
C GLU A 574 30.59 75.21 35.67
N VAL A 575 30.67 73.88 35.73
CA VAL A 575 30.58 73.12 36.98
C VAL A 575 31.78 73.43 37.89
N VAL A 576 32.99 73.49 37.31
CA VAL A 576 34.22 73.83 38.05
C VAL A 576 34.15 75.26 38.62
N ALA A 577 33.68 76.23 37.85
CA ALA A 577 33.55 77.62 38.32
C ALA A 577 32.57 77.76 39.50
N ARG A 578 31.45 77.02 39.50
CA ARG A 578 30.44 77.07 40.57
C ARG A 578 30.95 76.44 41.87
N VAL A 579 31.58 75.27 41.80
CA VAL A 579 32.17 74.58 42.95
C VAL A 579 33.26 75.42 43.61
N LEU A 580 34.15 76.01 42.79
CA LEU A 580 35.21 76.88 43.30
C LEU A 580 34.61 78.12 43.96
N SER A 581 33.60 78.75 43.35
CA SER A 581 32.95 79.93 43.92
C SER A 581 32.27 79.69 45.26
N ALA A 582 31.53 78.59 45.40
CA ALA A 582 30.91 78.22 46.68
C ALA A 582 31.96 77.93 47.77
N THR A 583 33.09 77.35 47.38
CA THR A 583 34.19 77.05 48.31
C THR A 583 34.89 78.34 48.77
N LEU A 584 35.11 79.29 47.85
CA LEU A 584 35.65 80.61 48.19
C LEU A 584 34.71 81.38 49.15
N ASP A 585 33.41 81.35 48.88
CA ASP A 585 32.38 81.94 49.74
C ASP A 585 32.47 81.44 51.19
N ARG A 586 32.57 80.11 51.37
CA ARG A 586 32.71 79.48 52.69
C ARG A 586 34.03 79.85 53.38
N LEU A 587 35.13 79.91 52.63
CA LEU A 587 36.45 80.24 53.18
C LEU A 587 36.51 81.71 53.65
N ILE A 588 35.90 82.63 52.90
CA ILE A 588 35.84 84.05 53.31
C ILE A 588 34.89 84.24 54.48
N ALA A 589 33.75 83.55 54.52
CA ALA A 589 32.84 83.58 55.66
C ALA A 589 33.51 83.13 56.98
N ALA A 590 34.55 82.29 56.89
CA ALA A 590 35.33 81.83 58.03
C ALA A 590 36.44 82.80 58.50
N LEU A 591 36.67 83.94 57.82
CA LEU A 591 37.60 84.99 58.27
C LEU A 591 36.94 85.90 59.34
N PRO A 592 37.67 86.32 60.40
CA PRO A 592 37.14 87.22 61.43
C PRO A 592 36.97 88.67 60.92
N ALA A 593 36.06 89.43 61.55
CA ALA A 593 35.75 90.82 61.22
C ALA A 593 36.82 91.81 61.75
N PRO A 594 37.01 92.99 61.12
CA PRO A 594 38.18 93.85 61.40
C PRO A 594 38.29 94.46 62.81
N ASP A 595 37.23 94.50 63.62
CA ASP A 595 37.22 95.20 64.92
C ASP A 595 37.08 94.28 66.16
N ASP A 596 37.32 92.96 66.02
CA ASP A 596 37.10 91.99 67.10
C ASP A 596 38.42 91.44 67.67
N ASN A 597 38.82 91.92 68.86
CA ASN A 597 40.15 91.69 69.47
C ASN A 597 40.25 90.46 70.40
N ASP A 598 39.27 89.55 70.42
CA ASP A 598 39.24 88.41 71.38
C ASP A 598 39.29 86.99 70.76
N HIS A 599 39.90 86.83 69.58
CA HIS A 599 40.04 85.50 68.93
C HIS A 599 41.44 84.86 69.00
N PRO A 600 41.55 83.53 69.20
CA PRO A 600 42.84 82.84 69.27
C PRO A 600 43.60 82.88 67.94
N PRO A 601 44.92 83.13 67.92
CA PRO A 601 45.70 83.38 66.70
C PRO A 601 45.84 82.20 65.72
N HIS A 602 45.38 80.99 66.08
CA HIS A 602 45.55 79.76 65.29
C HIS A 602 44.46 79.53 64.23
N VAL A 603 43.29 80.18 64.29
CA VAL A 603 42.25 80.05 63.25
C VAL A 603 42.57 80.89 62.01
N VAL A 604 43.23 82.03 62.19
CA VAL A 604 43.56 82.96 61.09
C VAL A 604 44.73 82.45 60.23
N THR A 605 45.53 81.50 60.71
CA THR A 605 46.72 81.00 60.01
C THR A 605 46.48 79.85 59.02
N ASP A 606 45.35 79.11 59.06
CA ASP A 606 45.10 77.93 58.18
C ASP A 606 44.16 78.20 56.98
N VAL A 607 43.39 79.30 56.99
CA VAL A 607 42.46 79.65 55.88
C VAL A 607 43.19 80.35 54.73
N ARG A 608 44.20 81.17 55.05
CA ARG A 608 44.94 81.97 54.05
C ARG A 608 45.67 81.14 52.98
N PRO A 609 46.37 80.04 53.31
CA PRO A 609 47.00 79.20 52.29
C PRO A 609 45.99 78.51 51.37
N ARG A 610 44.79 78.19 51.86
CA ARG A 610 43.73 77.51 51.10
C ARG A 610 43.09 78.43 50.06
N ILE A 611 42.85 79.70 50.40
CA ILE A 611 42.39 80.71 49.44
C ILE A 611 43.43 80.92 48.34
N SER A 612 44.72 80.97 48.70
CA SER A 612 45.82 81.09 47.72
C SER A 612 45.89 79.92 46.74
N GLU A 613 45.70 78.69 47.22
CA GLU A 613 45.69 77.49 46.37
C GLU A 613 44.44 77.40 45.50
N LEU A 614 43.29 77.82 46.03
CA LEU A 614 42.01 77.84 45.34
C LEU A 614 42.02 78.85 44.18
N LEU A 615 42.59 80.05 44.38
CA LEU A 615 42.80 81.03 43.31
C LEU A 615 43.79 80.51 42.24
N ARG A 616 44.86 79.81 42.64
CA ARG A 616 45.79 79.17 41.68
C ARG A 616 45.10 78.07 40.86
N THR A 617 44.24 77.28 41.49
CA THR A 617 43.45 76.24 40.83
C THR A 617 42.48 76.86 39.82
N ALA A 618 41.80 77.92 40.20
CA ALA A 618 40.92 78.65 39.29
C ALA A 618 41.65 79.25 38.08
N GLN A 619 42.88 79.75 38.27
CA GLN A 619 43.74 80.19 37.15
C GLN A 619 44.11 79.04 36.22
N HIS A 620 44.44 77.85 36.75
CA HIS A 620 44.72 76.66 35.94
C HIS A 620 43.52 76.26 35.07
N TRP A 621 42.32 76.33 35.65
CA TRP A 621 41.07 76.00 34.95
C TRP A 621 40.46 77.17 34.17
N ARG A 622 41.16 78.31 34.08
CA ARG A 622 40.73 79.53 33.36
C ARG A 622 39.34 80.03 33.78
N VAL A 623 39.01 79.92 35.07
CA VAL A 623 37.79 80.52 35.62
C VAL A 623 37.97 82.04 35.58
N THR A 624 37.09 82.74 34.88
CA THR A 624 37.17 84.20 34.67
C THR A 624 36.31 84.98 35.66
N ASP A 625 35.15 84.43 36.00
CA ASP A 625 34.12 85.09 36.80
C ASP A 625 33.69 84.15 37.94
N TRP A 626 33.57 84.72 39.13
CA TRP A 626 33.22 84.03 40.37
C TRP A 626 31.86 84.50 40.83
N SER A 627 31.02 83.60 41.34
CA SER A 627 29.71 83.96 41.91
C SER A 627 29.75 83.84 43.44
N LEU A 628 29.78 84.96 44.14
CA LEU A 628 29.79 85.02 45.60
C LEU A 628 28.45 85.50 46.15
N SER A 629 28.18 85.13 47.40
CA SER A 629 27.05 85.62 48.16
C SER A 629 27.20 87.13 48.46
N ALA A 630 26.07 87.82 48.56
CA ALA A 630 26.06 89.27 48.81
C ALA A 630 26.73 89.66 50.14
N ASP A 631 26.71 88.77 51.13
CA ASP A 631 27.33 89.00 52.44
C ASP A 631 28.86 88.92 52.37
N THR A 632 29.37 87.93 51.63
CA THR A 632 30.81 87.77 51.39
C THR A 632 31.38 88.89 50.54
N ALA A 633 30.67 89.32 49.50
CA ALA A 633 31.08 90.46 48.67
C ALA A 633 31.22 91.75 49.50
N ARG A 634 30.29 91.99 50.45
CA ARG A 634 30.38 93.12 51.39
C ARG A 634 31.58 93.00 52.33
N ARG A 635 31.89 91.80 52.83
CA ARG A 635 33.00 91.56 53.78
C ARG A 635 34.38 91.87 53.20
N ILE A 636 34.58 91.69 51.89
CA ILE A 636 35.88 91.90 51.25
C ILE A 636 36.06 93.32 50.66
N GLY A 637 35.02 94.14 50.69
CA GLY A 637 35.09 95.55 50.28
C GLY A 637 35.29 95.78 48.77
N LEU A 638 35.06 94.78 47.93
CA LEU A 638 35.15 94.89 46.46
C LEU A 638 33.77 95.21 45.84
N ASP A 639 33.74 96.10 44.85
CA ASP A 639 32.54 96.42 44.07
C ASP A 639 32.13 95.23 43.16
N ALA A 640 31.26 94.35 43.67
CA ALA A 640 30.79 93.20 42.91
C ALA A 640 29.67 93.55 41.92
N ARG A 641 29.61 92.81 40.79
CA ARG A 641 28.60 92.97 39.74
C ARG A 641 27.48 91.97 39.92
N THR A 642 26.22 92.37 39.81
CA THR A 642 25.11 91.41 39.93
C THR A 642 24.93 90.59 38.64
N ASP A 643 24.93 89.25 38.72
CA ASP A 643 24.58 88.36 37.60
C ASP A 643 23.06 88.34 37.33
N GLU A 644 22.65 87.72 36.22
CA GLU A 644 21.23 87.61 35.81
C GLU A 644 20.35 86.88 36.85
N ARG A 645 20.95 86.21 37.85
CA ARG A 645 20.28 85.47 38.93
C ARG A 645 20.37 86.20 40.27
N GLY A 646 20.77 87.47 40.29
CA GLY A 646 20.83 88.30 41.48
C GLY A 646 22.04 88.06 42.39
N ARG A 647 23.02 87.26 41.96
CA ARG A 647 24.23 86.94 42.75
C ARG A 647 25.36 87.90 42.41
N GLN A 648 26.17 88.21 43.41
CA GLN A 648 27.30 89.12 43.23
C GLN A 648 28.46 88.39 42.55
N THR A 649 29.03 88.96 41.51
CA THR A 649 30.08 88.37 40.70
C THR A 649 31.33 89.23 40.68
N LEU A 650 32.47 88.57 40.74
CA LEU A 650 33.80 89.19 40.81
C LEU A 650 34.71 88.54 39.78
N ARG A 651 35.56 89.34 39.16
CA ARG A 651 36.57 88.81 38.24
C ARG A 651 37.70 88.18 39.04
N THR A 652 38.27 87.10 38.52
CA THR A 652 39.42 86.43 39.15
C THR A 652 40.59 87.39 39.40
N ALA A 653 40.80 88.38 38.53
CA ALA A 653 41.84 89.39 38.68
C ALA A 653 41.62 90.30 39.90
N GLU A 654 40.37 90.73 40.14
CA GLU A 654 39.99 91.60 41.28
C GLU A 654 40.17 90.86 42.62
N LEU A 655 39.82 89.56 42.65
CA LEU A 655 40.00 88.69 43.82
C LEU A 655 41.47 88.41 44.16
N VAL A 656 42.34 88.31 43.15
CA VAL A 656 43.78 88.09 43.36
C VAL A 656 44.47 89.36 43.87
N ASP A 657 44.06 90.53 43.39
CA ASP A 657 44.62 91.82 43.81
C ASP A 657 44.26 92.13 45.28
N TRP A 658 42.98 91.93 45.66
CA TRP A 658 42.51 92.04 47.05
C TRP A 658 43.32 91.20 48.03
N TRP A 659 43.76 90.02 47.61
CA TRP A 659 44.50 89.11 48.48
C TRP A 659 45.96 89.55 48.78
N SER A 660 46.49 90.54 48.05
CA SER A 660 47.94 90.80 47.96
C SER A 660 48.49 91.94 48.86
N ASP A 661 47.68 92.68 49.65
CA ASP A 661 48.12 93.80 50.52
C ASP A 661 48.02 93.46 52.05
N PRO A 662 49.12 93.17 52.79
CA PRO A 662 49.07 92.46 54.09
C PRO A 662 49.79 93.14 55.28
N GLY A 663 49.09 93.34 56.41
CA GLY A 663 49.73 93.57 57.71
C GLY A 663 50.38 92.30 58.29
N GLY A 664 51.65 92.07 57.96
CA GLY A 664 52.65 91.23 58.65
C GLY A 664 52.21 89.95 59.37
N VAL A 665 52.25 88.81 58.67
CA VAL A 665 52.43 87.48 59.29
C VAL A 665 53.59 86.76 58.61
N ASP A 666 54.55 86.33 59.44
CA ASP A 666 55.76 85.60 59.11
C ASP A 666 55.50 84.33 58.26
N THR A 667 55.96 84.33 57.01
CA THR A 667 55.86 83.21 56.07
C THR A 667 56.87 82.08 56.29
N SER A 668 57.64 82.11 57.39
CA SER A 668 58.71 81.14 57.67
C SER A 668 58.32 79.93 58.54
N ARG A 669 57.04 79.74 58.89
CA ARG A 669 56.55 78.48 59.52
C ARG A 669 55.87 77.54 58.52
N PRO A 670 56.34 76.29 58.37
CA PRO A 670 55.67 75.30 57.52
C PRO A 670 54.48 74.65 58.24
N GLY A 671 53.26 75.06 57.87
CA GLY A 671 52.02 74.31 58.14
C GLY A 671 51.90 73.11 57.20
N ALA A 672 52.70 72.08 57.44
CA ALA A 672 52.76 70.86 56.64
C ALA A 672 51.87 69.75 57.26
N ALA A 673 50.68 69.52 56.68
CA ALA A 673 49.98 68.21 56.62
C ALA A 673 48.57 68.31 56.00
N THR A 674 47.84 69.40 56.22
CA THR A 674 46.43 69.54 55.81
C THR A 674 46.22 70.01 54.36
N SER A 675 47.25 70.57 53.70
CA SER A 675 47.14 71.06 52.30
C SER A 675 47.36 69.99 51.22
N SER A 676 47.87 68.80 51.56
CA SER A 676 48.13 67.70 50.59
C SER A 676 46.97 66.72 50.46
N ALA A 677 46.19 66.51 51.54
CA ALA A 677 44.96 65.72 51.53
C ALA A 677 43.89 66.43 50.68
N TRP A 678 43.65 67.72 50.95
CA TRP A 678 42.74 68.53 50.16
C TRP A 678 43.14 68.55 48.68
N ARG A 679 44.43 68.72 48.35
CA ARG A 679 44.94 68.66 46.96
C ARG A 679 44.64 67.33 46.25
N ARG A 680 44.73 66.18 46.94
CA ARG A 680 44.43 64.86 46.34
C ARG A 680 42.93 64.66 46.11
N ASP A 681 42.11 65.03 47.11
CA ASP A 681 40.67 64.82 47.06
C ASP A 681 40.01 65.73 46.01
N THR A 682 40.46 66.99 45.89
CA THR A 682 39.98 67.89 44.84
C THR A 682 40.49 67.48 43.45
N ALA A 683 41.77 67.08 43.31
CA ALA A 683 42.31 66.66 42.01
C ALA A 683 41.62 65.42 41.45
N GLY A 684 41.23 64.45 42.31
CA GLY A 684 40.46 63.27 41.90
C GLY A 684 39.04 63.60 41.43
N LEU A 685 38.36 64.50 42.14
CA LEU A 685 37.01 64.95 41.77
C LEU A 685 37.00 65.68 40.41
N PHE A 686 38.01 66.53 40.17
CA PHE A 686 38.13 67.29 38.92
C PHE A 686 38.62 66.44 37.74
N ALA A 687 39.45 65.42 37.96
CA ALA A 687 39.88 64.49 36.92
C ALA A 687 38.72 63.61 36.41
N ALA A 688 37.83 63.17 37.31
CA ALA A 688 36.63 62.40 36.96
C ALA A 688 35.62 63.22 36.13
N ALA A 689 35.52 64.54 36.39
CA ALA A 689 34.68 65.44 35.61
C ALA A 689 35.24 65.76 34.19
N ALA A 690 36.54 65.55 33.96
CA ALA A 690 37.24 65.95 32.74
C ALA A 690 37.41 64.84 31.68
N THR A 691 37.14 63.57 31.98
CA THR A 691 37.24 62.47 31.00
C THR A 691 36.01 62.38 30.09
N ALA A 692 36.28 62.34 28.77
CA ALA A 692 35.39 62.35 27.61
C ALA A 692 34.24 61.27 27.62
N PRO A 693 33.24 61.37 26.71
CA PRO A 693 31.85 61.06 26.98
C PRO A 693 31.62 59.58 27.32
N VAL A 694 30.93 59.34 28.44
CA VAL A 694 30.34 58.04 28.78
C VAL A 694 29.37 57.65 27.66
N THR A 695 29.76 56.74 26.77
CA THR A 695 28.81 56.08 25.86
C THR A 695 28.00 55.09 26.69
N ALA A 696 26.79 55.50 27.09
CA ALA A 696 25.84 54.63 27.77
C ALA A 696 25.33 53.56 26.79
N ASP A 697 25.77 52.31 26.96
CA ASP A 697 25.20 51.17 26.25
C ASP A 697 23.88 50.78 26.93
N THR A 698 22.86 50.39 26.14
CA THR A 698 21.56 50.00 26.70
C THR A 698 21.70 48.77 27.61
N ALA A 699 21.05 48.79 28.77
CA ALA A 699 21.16 47.72 29.76
C ALA A 699 20.66 46.37 29.17
N ARG A 700 21.58 45.44 28.94
CA ARG A 700 21.25 44.07 28.50
C ARG A 700 20.89 43.20 29.70
N PRO A 701 19.91 42.30 29.58
CA PRO A 701 19.49 41.46 30.71
C PRO A 701 20.50 40.35 31.00
N THR A 702 20.66 40.04 32.29
CA THR A 702 21.26 38.77 32.74
C THR A 702 20.22 37.66 32.66
N LEU A 703 20.60 36.51 32.12
CA LEU A 703 19.70 35.37 31.90
C LEU A 703 19.93 34.29 32.97
N ALA A 704 18.88 33.84 33.64
CA ALA A 704 18.97 32.65 34.49
C ALA A 704 19.18 31.41 33.61
N VAL A 705 20.26 30.66 33.82
CA VAL A 705 20.59 29.50 32.96
C VAL A 705 19.49 28.44 33.00
N SER A 706 18.82 28.28 34.14
CA SER A 706 17.65 27.42 34.31
C SER A 706 16.49 27.77 33.36
N THR A 707 16.27 29.06 33.08
CA THR A 707 15.18 29.52 32.19
C THR A 707 15.40 29.21 30.72
N LEU A 708 16.64 28.85 30.33
CA LEU A 708 16.96 28.40 28.98
C LEU A 708 16.51 26.96 28.72
N LYS A 709 16.09 26.21 29.77
CA LYS A 709 15.59 24.83 29.70
C LYS A 709 16.48 23.89 28.88
N LEU A 710 17.80 24.09 28.94
CA LEU A 710 18.79 23.39 28.11
C LEU A 710 18.77 21.87 28.31
N VAL A 711 18.62 21.41 29.56
CA VAL A 711 18.55 19.97 29.87
C VAL A 711 17.30 19.35 29.24
N PRO A 712 16.05 19.79 29.55
CA PRO A 712 14.86 19.28 28.87
C PRO A 712 14.89 19.37 27.33
N ALA A 713 15.47 20.44 26.78
CA ALA A 713 15.57 20.63 25.33
C ALA A 713 16.51 19.63 24.65
N LEU A 714 17.44 19.02 25.39
CA LEU A 714 18.41 18.02 24.92
C LEU A 714 18.05 16.60 25.35
N GLN A 715 16.80 16.35 25.75
CA GLN A 715 16.35 15.02 26.11
C GLN A 715 16.45 14.07 24.89
N PRO A 716 17.11 12.90 25.01
CA PRO A 716 17.28 11.97 23.89
C PRO A 716 15.97 11.43 23.31
N SER A 717 14.95 11.23 24.15
CA SER A 717 13.61 10.80 23.72
C SER A 717 12.90 11.82 22.81
N VAL A 718 13.35 13.09 22.81
CA VAL A 718 12.81 14.15 21.94
C VAL A 718 13.73 14.37 20.73
N THR A 719 15.03 14.50 21.00
CA THR A 719 16.03 14.87 19.98
C THR A 719 16.33 13.72 19.00
N THR A 720 16.45 12.48 19.49
CA THR A 720 16.67 11.31 18.63
C THR A 720 15.43 11.00 17.80
N THR A 721 14.24 11.01 18.42
CA THR A 721 12.95 10.79 17.74
C THR A 721 12.73 11.80 16.61
N ARG A 722 12.93 13.11 16.86
CA ARG A 722 12.86 14.14 15.81
C ARG A 722 13.88 13.92 14.69
N ARG A 723 15.09 13.47 15.01
CA ARG A 723 16.14 13.18 14.02
C ARG A 723 15.79 11.97 13.15
N VAL A 724 15.19 10.93 13.73
CA VAL A 724 14.73 9.76 13.00
C VAL A 724 13.59 10.13 12.06
N LEU A 725 12.57 10.84 12.54
CA LEU A 725 11.44 11.33 11.71
C LEU A 725 11.90 12.15 10.51
N GLY A 726 12.89 13.04 10.68
CA GLY A 726 13.43 13.84 9.58
C GLY A 726 14.27 13.06 8.55
N ARG A 727 14.50 11.75 8.75
CA ARG A 727 15.31 10.89 7.88
C ARG A 727 14.55 9.70 7.29
N LEU A 728 13.37 9.39 7.83
CA LEU A 728 12.51 8.38 7.24
C LEU A 728 11.93 8.91 5.90
N PRO A 729 11.62 8.03 4.93
CA PRO A 729 10.91 8.40 3.71
C PRO A 729 9.61 9.15 4.04
N ARG A 730 9.09 9.94 3.11
CA ARG A 730 7.81 10.64 3.32
C ARG A 730 6.74 9.59 3.65
N LEU A 731 5.81 9.92 4.56
CA LEU A 731 4.72 9.05 5.03
C LEU A 731 3.91 8.35 3.91
N VAL A 732 3.96 8.87 2.67
CA VAL A 732 3.29 8.32 1.49
C VAL A 732 3.91 6.98 1.02
N ASP A 733 5.17 6.71 1.36
CA ASP A 733 5.88 5.49 0.94
C ASP A 733 5.79 4.36 1.99
N TRP A 734 4.95 4.51 3.01
CA TRP A 734 4.83 3.54 4.09
C TRP A 734 3.74 2.50 3.82
N PRO A 735 3.92 1.25 4.27
CA PRO A 735 2.89 0.23 4.10
C PRO A 735 1.59 0.63 4.80
N GLU A 736 0.45 0.41 4.14
CA GLU A 736 -0.89 0.81 4.61
C GLU A 736 -1.27 0.21 5.98
N TRP A 737 -0.63 -0.89 6.38
CA TRP A 737 -0.88 -1.55 7.67
C TRP A 737 -0.20 -0.88 8.87
N LEU A 738 0.73 0.06 8.66
CA LEU A 738 1.43 0.76 9.74
C LEU A 738 0.59 1.98 10.19
N PRO A 739 0.16 2.05 11.46
CA PRO A 739 -0.67 3.16 11.93
C PRO A 739 -0.01 4.53 11.73
N PRO A 740 -0.76 5.58 11.32
CA PRO A 740 -0.20 6.92 11.14
C PRO A 740 0.45 7.51 12.41
N ASP A 741 -0.01 7.05 13.58
CA ASP A 741 0.40 7.46 14.92
C ASP A 741 1.45 6.54 15.55
N TRP A 742 1.98 5.53 14.83
CA TRP A 742 2.89 4.52 15.41
C TRP A 742 4.17 5.10 16.04
N PHE A 743 4.51 6.35 15.71
CA PHE A 743 5.70 7.05 16.22
C PHE A 743 5.38 8.18 17.22
N ASP A 744 4.10 8.39 17.56
CA ASP A 744 3.64 9.51 18.41
C ASP A 744 4.03 9.36 19.88
N ASP A 745 4.21 8.11 20.35
CA ASP A 745 4.69 7.79 21.70
C ASP A 745 6.19 8.09 21.91
N ARG A 746 6.86 8.56 20.85
CA ARG A 746 8.30 8.88 20.79
C ARG A 746 9.21 7.70 21.07
N ARG A 747 8.72 6.47 20.99
CA ARG A 747 9.55 5.27 21.03
C ARG A 747 10.12 5.02 19.64
N VAL A 748 11.40 4.73 19.60
CA VAL A 748 12.06 4.30 18.36
C VAL A 748 11.97 2.79 18.40
N GLU A 749 10.92 2.20 17.84
CA GLU A 749 10.75 0.74 17.81
C GLU A 749 10.96 0.22 16.38
N PRO A 750 11.41 -1.04 16.20
CA PRO A 750 11.44 -1.64 14.87
C PRO A 750 10.03 -1.73 14.29
N VAL A 751 9.91 -1.49 13.00
CA VAL A 751 8.70 -1.74 12.21
C VAL A 751 8.50 -3.25 12.12
N LEU A 752 7.42 -3.74 12.73
CA LEU A 752 7.02 -5.15 12.66
C LEU A 752 6.14 -5.37 11.44
N ALA A 753 6.48 -6.34 10.60
CA ALA A 753 5.71 -6.69 9.42
C ALA A 753 4.88 -7.96 9.65
N GLY A 754 3.64 -7.93 9.18
CA GLY A 754 2.81 -9.13 9.01
C GLY A 754 2.66 -9.40 7.51
N PRO A 755 3.33 -10.43 6.94
CA PRO A 755 3.12 -10.76 5.54
C PRO A 755 1.65 -11.14 5.31
N ARG A 756 1.12 -10.86 4.13
CA ARG A 756 -0.26 -11.21 3.76
C ARG A 756 -0.26 -12.10 2.54
N PHE A 757 -1.13 -13.10 2.55
CA PHE A 757 -1.34 -14.01 1.42
C PHE A 757 -2.83 -14.02 1.07
N ASP A 758 -3.13 -13.62 -0.17
CA ASP A 758 -4.50 -13.57 -0.70
C ASP A 758 -4.90 -14.90 -1.38
N HIS A 759 -4.01 -15.90 -1.34
CA HIS A 759 -4.25 -17.21 -1.91
C HIS A 759 -5.24 -18.01 -1.03
N PRO A 760 -6.33 -18.56 -1.60
CA PRO A 760 -7.28 -19.38 -0.85
C PRO A 760 -6.62 -20.67 -0.34
N MET A 761 -6.70 -20.93 0.97
CA MET A 761 -6.00 -22.07 1.56
C MET A 761 -6.64 -23.44 1.28
N TYR A 762 -7.82 -23.51 0.65
CA TYR A 762 -8.40 -24.78 0.21
C TYR A 762 -7.50 -25.50 -0.80
N GLU A 763 -6.78 -24.77 -1.66
CA GLU A 763 -5.92 -25.35 -2.70
C GLU A 763 -4.75 -26.12 -2.06
N ALA A 764 -4.14 -25.52 -1.04
CA ALA A 764 -3.04 -26.11 -0.32
C ALA A 764 -3.49 -27.34 0.49
N LEU A 765 -4.72 -27.32 1.04
CA LEU A 765 -5.33 -28.51 1.65
C LEU A 765 -5.63 -29.60 0.61
N HIS A 766 -6.19 -29.24 -0.55
CA HIS A 766 -6.49 -30.18 -1.63
C HIS A 766 -5.23 -30.89 -2.13
N ARG A 767 -4.12 -30.15 -2.26
CA ARG A 767 -2.82 -30.72 -2.65
C ARG A 767 -2.26 -31.67 -1.58
N TYR A 768 -2.46 -31.35 -0.30
CA TYR A 768 -1.99 -32.17 0.81
C TYR A 768 -2.78 -33.48 0.93
N ASP A 769 -4.11 -33.40 1.03
CA ASP A 769 -5.01 -34.56 1.07
C ASP A 769 -6.43 -34.12 0.65
N PRO A 770 -6.86 -34.46 -0.59
CA PRO A 770 -8.18 -34.11 -1.11
C PRO A 770 -9.36 -34.56 -0.24
N GLU A 771 -9.20 -35.65 0.53
CA GLU A 771 -10.29 -36.22 1.31
C GLU A 771 -10.78 -35.28 2.42
N TRP A 772 -9.95 -34.36 2.92
CA TRP A 772 -10.34 -33.47 4.03
C TRP A 772 -11.27 -32.32 3.64
N LEU A 773 -11.37 -31.99 2.35
CA LEU A 773 -12.36 -31.03 1.88
C LEU A 773 -13.78 -31.58 2.06
N MET A 774 -14.00 -32.83 1.63
CA MET A 774 -15.29 -33.50 1.64
C MET A 774 -15.16 -35.00 1.94
N PRO A 775 -14.89 -35.40 3.20
CA PRO A 775 -14.75 -36.81 3.54
C PRO A 775 -15.98 -37.63 3.11
N GLY A 776 -15.76 -38.81 2.52
CA GLY A 776 -16.84 -39.70 2.09
C GLY A 776 -17.57 -39.27 0.81
N VAL A 777 -17.12 -38.22 0.10
CA VAL A 777 -17.75 -37.81 -1.18
C VAL A 777 -17.67 -38.91 -2.24
N ALA A 778 -16.58 -39.69 -2.26
CA ALA A 778 -16.42 -40.82 -3.18
C ALA A 778 -17.46 -41.93 -2.94
N ASP A 779 -17.86 -42.13 -1.69
CA ASP A 779 -18.77 -43.20 -1.27
C ASP A 779 -20.25 -42.88 -1.54
N ILE A 780 -20.57 -41.63 -1.88
CA ILE A 780 -21.94 -41.21 -2.20
C ILE A 780 -22.39 -41.95 -3.47
N GLN A 781 -23.56 -42.59 -3.41
CA GLN A 781 -24.23 -43.15 -4.58
C GLN A 781 -25.40 -42.26 -4.99
N PRO A 782 -25.62 -42.04 -6.30
CA PRO A 782 -24.91 -42.64 -7.44
C PRO A 782 -23.60 -41.95 -7.86
N ALA A 783 -22.85 -42.55 -8.80
CA ALA A 783 -21.62 -41.99 -9.38
C ALA A 783 -21.81 -40.57 -9.94
N GLU A 784 -22.81 -40.41 -10.81
CA GLU A 784 -23.24 -39.12 -11.40
C GLU A 784 -24.22 -38.43 -10.45
N LEU A 785 -23.74 -37.46 -9.67
CA LEU A 785 -24.54 -36.83 -8.61
C LEU A 785 -24.51 -35.31 -8.65
N VAL A 786 -25.62 -34.73 -8.20
CA VAL A 786 -25.72 -33.32 -7.86
C VAL A 786 -26.30 -33.18 -6.46
N THR A 787 -25.62 -32.43 -5.61
CA THR A 787 -26.07 -32.24 -4.24
C THR A 787 -25.65 -30.92 -3.63
N VAL A 788 -26.22 -30.58 -2.47
CA VAL A 788 -25.90 -29.37 -1.71
C VAL A 788 -25.34 -29.75 -0.35
N LEU A 789 -24.17 -29.19 -0.06
CA LEU A 789 -23.51 -29.20 1.24
C LEU A 789 -23.47 -27.77 1.80
N GLN A 790 -22.99 -27.62 3.02
CA GLN A 790 -22.70 -26.33 3.64
C GLN A 790 -21.25 -26.23 4.05
N THR A 791 -20.74 -25.00 4.09
CA THR A 791 -19.42 -24.71 4.65
C THR A 791 -19.39 -24.96 6.16
N ASN A 792 -18.41 -25.74 6.61
CA ASN A 792 -18.13 -25.92 8.02
C ASN A 792 -17.27 -24.76 8.54
N ARG A 793 -17.93 -23.70 9.00
CA ARG A 793 -17.27 -22.52 9.62
C ARG A 793 -16.28 -22.86 10.74
N ARG A 794 -16.55 -23.92 11.52
CA ARG A 794 -15.64 -24.34 12.61
C ARG A 794 -14.36 -24.93 12.06
N PHE A 795 -14.47 -25.77 11.03
CA PHE A 795 -13.31 -26.33 10.34
C PHE A 795 -12.44 -25.22 9.74
N VAL A 796 -13.06 -24.29 9.00
CA VAL A 796 -12.35 -23.21 8.33
C VAL A 796 -11.59 -22.34 9.34
N GLU A 797 -12.25 -21.90 10.43
CA GLU A 797 -11.61 -21.08 11.44
C GLU A 797 -10.48 -21.83 12.18
N ALA A 798 -10.69 -23.09 12.58
CA ALA A 798 -9.67 -23.91 13.24
C ALA A 798 -8.46 -24.14 12.34
N PHE A 799 -8.69 -24.45 11.06
CA PHE A 799 -7.66 -24.68 10.06
C PHE A 799 -6.81 -23.41 9.85
N LEU A 800 -7.45 -22.25 9.66
CA LEU A 800 -6.75 -20.98 9.48
C LEU A 800 -5.95 -20.57 10.73
N VAL A 801 -6.48 -20.79 11.95
CA VAL A 801 -5.72 -20.55 13.18
C VAL A 801 -4.50 -21.47 13.27
N GLY A 802 -4.62 -22.71 12.83
CA GLY A 802 -3.51 -23.65 12.68
C GLY A 802 -2.42 -23.16 11.74
N CYS A 803 -2.79 -22.79 10.50
CA CYS A 803 -1.86 -22.22 9.52
C CYS A 803 -1.12 -20.99 10.07
N ASN A 804 -1.86 -20.06 10.67
CA ASN A 804 -1.28 -18.84 11.22
C ASN A 804 -0.35 -19.10 12.40
N THR A 805 -0.68 -20.08 13.26
CA THR A 805 0.17 -20.44 14.41
C THR A 805 1.52 -20.99 13.94
N GLU A 806 1.51 -21.89 12.96
CA GLU A 806 2.73 -22.49 12.41
C GLU A 806 3.57 -21.43 11.70
N PHE A 807 2.95 -20.67 10.80
CA PHE A 807 3.69 -19.68 10.02
C PHE A 807 4.22 -18.54 10.88
N ALA A 808 3.46 -18.08 11.89
CA ALA A 808 3.98 -17.10 12.84
C ALA A 808 5.19 -17.62 13.64
N SER A 809 5.21 -18.92 13.94
CA SER A 809 6.36 -19.56 14.58
C SER A 809 7.57 -19.61 13.64
N GLU A 810 7.35 -19.94 12.37
CA GLU A 810 8.40 -19.97 11.34
C GLU A 810 8.98 -18.57 11.05
N LEU A 811 8.12 -17.53 10.99
CA LEU A 811 8.57 -16.14 10.86
C LEU A 811 9.53 -15.76 12.00
N VAL A 812 9.16 -16.08 13.24
CA VAL A 812 10.01 -15.80 14.41
C VAL A 812 11.29 -16.62 14.36
N TRP A 813 11.21 -17.91 14.01
CA TRP A 813 12.35 -18.81 13.90
C TRP A 813 13.37 -18.34 12.85
N ARG A 814 12.90 -17.88 11.68
CA ARG A 814 13.72 -17.36 10.58
C ARG A 814 14.21 -15.93 10.81
N GLY A 815 13.92 -15.32 11.97
CA GLY A 815 14.33 -13.95 12.29
C GLY A 815 13.63 -12.87 11.46
N TYR A 816 12.48 -13.18 10.88
CA TYR A 816 11.62 -12.20 10.21
C TYR A 816 11.16 -11.13 11.21
N PRO A 817 11.05 -9.85 10.82
CA PRO A 817 10.69 -8.77 11.74
C PRO A 817 9.21 -8.82 12.12
N SER A 818 8.78 -9.83 12.87
CA SER A 818 7.42 -10.03 13.38
C SER A 818 7.45 -10.32 14.87
N ASP A 819 6.40 -9.94 15.59
CA ASP A 819 6.17 -10.30 17.00
C ASP A 819 5.47 -11.66 17.16
N GLY A 820 5.21 -12.36 16.05
CA GLY A 820 4.50 -13.64 16.03
C GLY A 820 2.99 -13.52 16.23
N ARG A 821 2.41 -12.31 16.20
CA ARG A 821 0.95 -12.10 16.36
C ARG A 821 0.23 -11.87 15.03
N ALA A 822 0.98 -11.62 13.96
CA ALA A 822 0.46 -11.37 12.62
C ALA A 822 -0.47 -12.50 12.15
N THR A 823 -1.54 -12.12 11.45
CA THR A 823 -2.45 -13.06 10.76
C THR A 823 -2.19 -12.94 9.27
N SER A 824 -1.42 -13.90 8.75
CA SER A 824 -0.92 -13.92 7.37
C SER A 824 -1.92 -14.58 6.41
N PHE A 825 -2.66 -15.60 6.87
CA PHE A 825 -3.69 -16.30 6.10
C PHE A 825 -5.07 -15.92 6.63
N ARG A 826 -5.93 -15.38 5.76
CA ARG A 826 -7.27 -14.88 6.14
C ARG A 826 -8.42 -15.44 5.34
N SER A 827 -8.10 -16.25 4.33
CA SER A 827 -9.09 -16.82 3.44
C SER A 827 -8.86 -18.30 3.23
N PHE A 828 -9.95 -19.07 3.21
CA PHE A 828 -9.93 -20.48 2.88
C PHE A 828 -10.51 -20.75 1.50
N TRP A 829 -11.69 -20.22 1.15
CA TRP A 829 -12.37 -20.52 -0.12
C TRP A 829 -12.16 -19.48 -1.23
N THR A 830 -12.09 -18.20 -0.87
CA THR A 830 -12.14 -17.06 -1.80
C THR A 830 -10.82 -16.29 -1.85
N ALA A 831 -10.64 -15.36 -2.78
CA ALA A 831 -9.46 -14.50 -2.80
C ALA A 831 -9.56 -13.30 -1.82
N ALA A 832 -10.71 -13.11 -1.17
CA ALA A 832 -10.95 -12.00 -0.24
C ALA A 832 -10.81 -12.46 1.21
N ASP A 833 -10.50 -11.55 2.12
CA ASP A 833 -10.49 -11.83 3.57
C ASP A 833 -11.84 -12.43 4.02
N GLU A 834 -11.81 -13.66 4.53
CA GLU A 834 -12.97 -14.37 5.09
C GLU A 834 -13.04 -14.21 6.61
N LEU A 835 -11.88 -14.10 7.27
CA LEU A 835 -11.81 -13.70 8.69
C LEU A 835 -12.21 -12.22 8.82
N THR A 836 -13.21 -11.95 9.65
CA THR A 836 -13.71 -10.58 9.89
C THR A 836 -12.69 -9.68 10.60
N GLN A 837 -11.75 -10.30 11.32
CA GLN A 837 -10.70 -9.62 12.05
C GLN A 837 -9.45 -10.52 12.18
N PRO A 838 -8.26 -9.96 12.46
CA PRO A 838 -7.07 -10.76 12.73
C PRO A 838 -7.22 -11.62 14.00
N VAL A 839 -6.52 -12.76 14.07
CA VAL A 839 -6.59 -13.71 15.20
C VAL A 839 -6.29 -13.04 16.55
N HIS A 840 -5.36 -12.08 16.59
CA HIS A 840 -5.02 -11.35 17.82
C HIS A 840 -6.13 -10.39 18.31
N ARG A 841 -7.19 -10.19 17.53
CA ARG A 841 -8.37 -9.37 17.85
C ARG A 841 -9.67 -10.19 17.88
N PHE A 842 -9.61 -11.52 17.82
CA PHE A 842 -10.79 -12.37 17.92
C PHE A 842 -11.62 -12.01 19.15
N ASP A 843 -12.95 -12.00 19.00
CA ASP A 843 -13.86 -11.69 20.09
C ASP A 843 -13.79 -12.84 21.09
N ALA A 844 -13.50 -12.53 22.35
CA ALA A 844 -13.34 -13.52 23.39
C ALA A 844 -14.67 -14.25 23.72
N GLN A 845 -15.81 -13.61 23.46
CA GLN A 845 -17.15 -14.15 23.73
C GLN A 845 -17.70 -15.00 22.59
N ALA A 846 -17.19 -14.83 21.37
CA ALA A 846 -17.62 -15.60 20.23
C ALA A 846 -17.12 -17.06 20.31
N PRO A 847 -17.96 -18.05 19.93
CA PRO A 847 -17.53 -19.43 19.83
C PRO A 847 -16.61 -19.63 18.61
N LEU A 848 -15.88 -20.76 18.59
CA LEU A 848 -15.12 -21.18 17.41
C LEU A 848 -16.05 -21.28 16.19
N GLY A 849 -15.65 -20.66 15.08
CA GLY A 849 -16.45 -20.51 13.86
C GLY A 849 -17.27 -19.21 13.80
N GLY A 850 -17.17 -18.34 14.81
CA GLY A 850 -17.86 -17.06 14.91
C GLY A 850 -17.11 -15.87 14.31
N HIS A 851 -15.91 -16.06 13.76
CA HIS A 851 -15.05 -14.99 13.25
C HIS A 851 -14.96 -14.93 11.72
N LEU A 852 -15.82 -15.66 11.03
CA LEU A 852 -15.93 -15.65 9.57
C LEU A 852 -17.01 -14.68 9.11
N ARG A 853 -16.83 -14.12 7.91
CA ARG A 853 -17.84 -13.31 7.23
C ARG A 853 -19.10 -14.15 7.01
N ASP A 854 -20.27 -13.59 7.32
CA ASP A 854 -21.54 -14.33 7.40
C ASP A 854 -21.94 -15.05 6.10
N ASP A 855 -21.58 -14.47 4.94
CA ASP A 855 -21.86 -15.02 3.62
C ASP A 855 -21.09 -16.31 3.35
N VAL A 856 -19.83 -16.40 3.79
CA VAL A 856 -18.97 -17.59 3.67
C VAL A 856 -19.27 -18.59 4.79
N ALA A 857 -19.50 -18.10 6.01
CA ALA A 857 -19.79 -18.95 7.17
C ALA A 857 -21.05 -19.81 7.01
N ASN A 858 -22.01 -19.33 6.22
CA ASN A 858 -23.28 -20.02 5.92
C ASN A 858 -23.42 -20.30 4.42
N ALA A 859 -22.31 -20.35 3.68
CA ALA A 859 -22.34 -20.62 2.25
C ALA A 859 -22.90 -22.00 1.97
N LEU A 860 -23.82 -22.07 1.01
CA LEU A 860 -24.27 -23.32 0.43
C LEU A 860 -23.35 -23.68 -0.72
N VAL A 861 -22.86 -24.92 -0.72
CA VAL A 861 -21.93 -25.40 -1.72
C VAL A 861 -22.60 -26.50 -2.51
N VAL A 862 -22.89 -26.21 -3.78
CA VAL A 862 -23.39 -27.22 -4.70
C VAL A 862 -22.21 -28.05 -5.19
N VAL A 863 -22.31 -29.36 -5.01
CA VAL A 863 -21.34 -30.36 -5.46
C VAL A 863 -21.94 -31.06 -6.66
N VAL A 864 -21.27 -31.00 -7.80
CA VAL A 864 -21.59 -31.81 -8.98
C VAL A 864 -20.43 -32.75 -9.21
N ARG A 865 -20.68 -34.06 -9.21
CA ARG A 865 -19.70 -35.09 -9.60
C ARG A 865 -20.24 -35.85 -10.79
N GLY A 866 -19.46 -35.91 -11.86
CA GLY A 866 -19.85 -36.68 -13.04
C GLY A 866 -19.13 -36.30 -14.32
N GLU A 867 -19.28 -37.12 -15.35
CA GLU A 867 -18.59 -36.93 -16.64
C GLU A 867 -19.01 -35.61 -17.34
N VAL A 868 -20.18 -35.05 -16.99
CA VAL A 868 -20.58 -33.70 -17.46
C VAL A 868 -19.56 -32.63 -17.06
N VAL A 869 -18.98 -32.72 -15.86
CA VAL A 869 -18.00 -31.74 -15.36
C VAL A 869 -16.71 -31.86 -16.15
N ARG A 870 -16.23 -33.10 -16.31
CA ARG A 870 -15.00 -33.41 -17.05
C ARG A 870 -15.07 -33.00 -18.52
N ARG A 871 -16.20 -33.22 -19.18
CA ARG A 871 -16.38 -32.91 -20.60
C ARG A 871 -16.80 -31.45 -20.86
N TYR A 872 -17.44 -30.80 -19.89
CA TYR A 872 -17.89 -29.42 -19.98
C TYR A 872 -17.35 -28.56 -18.82
N PRO A 873 -16.02 -28.41 -18.67
CA PRO A 873 -15.42 -27.70 -17.52
C PRO A 873 -15.81 -26.22 -17.47
N THR A 874 -16.13 -25.61 -18.62
CA THR A 874 -16.57 -24.22 -18.76
C THR A 874 -18.09 -24.03 -18.63
N MET A 875 -18.86 -25.09 -18.34
CA MET A 875 -20.32 -24.99 -18.21
C MET A 875 -20.74 -23.93 -17.19
N LEU A 876 -21.73 -23.13 -17.53
CA LEU A 876 -22.29 -22.12 -16.64
C LEU A 876 -23.16 -22.80 -15.59
N ALA A 877 -22.99 -22.40 -14.34
CA ALA A 877 -23.77 -22.93 -13.24
C ALA A 877 -24.27 -21.79 -12.35
N ALA A 878 -25.54 -21.85 -11.95
CA ALA A 878 -26.17 -20.80 -11.18
C ALA A 878 -27.27 -21.35 -10.27
N LEU A 879 -27.46 -20.70 -9.13
CA LEU A 879 -28.61 -20.90 -8.26
C LEU A 879 -29.59 -19.73 -8.46
N VAL A 880 -30.77 -20.03 -9.00
CA VAL A 880 -31.73 -19.03 -9.47
C VAL A 880 -33.12 -19.23 -8.87
N THR A 881 -33.91 -18.17 -8.81
CA THR A 881 -35.32 -18.25 -8.44
C THR A 881 -36.21 -18.18 -9.68
N GLN A 882 -37.17 -19.09 -9.77
CA GLN A 882 -38.14 -19.17 -10.87
C GLN A 882 -39.58 -19.13 -10.33
N ARG A 883 -40.47 -18.44 -11.05
CA ARG A 883 -41.94 -18.55 -10.85
C ARG A 883 -42.50 -19.62 -11.77
N GLY A 884 -43.42 -20.44 -11.27
CA GLY A 884 -44.20 -21.36 -12.10
C GLY A 884 -44.68 -22.61 -11.35
N GLN A 885 -45.64 -23.32 -11.95
CA GLN A 885 -46.02 -24.69 -11.60
C GLN A 885 -45.43 -25.64 -12.66
N GLY A 886 -44.89 -26.79 -12.25
CA GLY A 886 -44.22 -27.78 -13.12
C GLY A 886 -42.77 -28.07 -12.70
N ASP A 887 -42.24 -29.22 -13.13
CA ASP A 887 -40.88 -29.70 -12.80
C ASP A 887 -40.14 -30.21 -14.05
N PRO A 888 -39.35 -29.35 -14.74
CA PRO A 888 -39.23 -27.90 -14.58
C PRO A 888 -40.44 -27.13 -15.17
N PRO A 889 -40.69 -25.88 -14.73
CA PRO A 889 -41.79 -25.06 -15.27
C PRO A 889 -41.55 -24.69 -16.74
N SER A 890 -42.62 -24.67 -17.56
CA SER A 890 -42.55 -24.26 -18.96
C SER A 890 -42.13 -22.78 -19.09
N GLY A 891 -41.19 -22.49 -20.00
CA GLY A 891 -40.64 -21.14 -20.16
C GLY A 891 -39.72 -20.70 -19.01
N PHE A 892 -38.70 -21.51 -18.70
CA PHE A 892 -37.74 -21.25 -17.63
C PHE A 892 -36.99 -19.91 -17.85
N ASN A 893 -37.38 -18.88 -17.11
CA ASN A 893 -36.85 -17.52 -17.20
C ASN A 893 -36.54 -16.95 -15.80
N PRO A 894 -35.29 -17.11 -15.32
CA PRO A 894 -34.93 -16.82 -13.94
C PRO A 894 -35.14 -15.34 -13.59
N LEU A 895 -35.76 -15.09 -12.44
CA LEU A 895 -36.13 -13.74 -11.98
C LEU A 895 -35.10 -13.13 -11.02
N GLY A 896 -34.21 -13.96 -10.48
CA GLY A 896 -33.17 -13.58 -9.53
C GLY A 896 -32.14 -14.69 -9.41
N ALA A 897 -30.92 -14.34 -9.03
CA ALA A 897 -29.80 -15.27 -8.86
C ALA A 897 -29.15 -15.05 -7.49
N ALA A 898 -28.68 -16.12 -6.87
CA ALA A 898 -27.82 -16.03 -5.70
C ALA A 898 -26.44 -15.51 -6.09
N THR A 899 -25.75 -14.84 -5.15
CA THR A 899 -24.40 -14.34 -5.39
C THR A 899 -23.41 -15.50 -5.34
N PRO A 900 -22.69 -15.82 -6.43
CA PRO A 900 -21.62 -16.80 -6.38
C PRO A 900 -20.45 -16.26 -5.56
N LEU A 901 -19.93 -17.07 -4.64
CA LEU A 901 -18.76 -16.75 -3.83
C LEU A 901 -17.49 -17.33 -4.46
N PHE A 902 -17.55 -18.57 -4.91
CA PHE A 902 -16.44 -19.27 -5.55
C PHE A 902 -16.95 -20.38 -6.48
N ARG A 903 -16.10 -20.73 -7.45
CA ARG A 903 -16.28 -21.87 -8.37
C ARG A 903 -14.96 -22.62 -8.43
N LEU A 904 -14.96 -23.89 -8.05
CA LEU A 904 -13.75 -24.71 -7.97
C LEU A 904 -13.94 -25.99 -8.79
N HIS A 905 -12.99 -26.27 -9.66
CA HIS A 905 -12.91 -27.56 -10.35
C HIS A 905 -11.90 -28.43 -9.60
N LEU A 906 -12.34 -29.57 -9.09
CA LEU A 906 -11.48 -30.57 -8.47
C LEU A 906 -11.38 -31.74 -9.44
N ASP A 907 -10.18 -31.98 -9.96
CA ASP A 907 -9.96 -33.01 -10.95
C ASP A 907 -10.24 -34.41 -10.36
N PRO A 908 -10.77 -35.35 -11.17
CA PRO A 908 -11.04 -35.21 -12.60
C PRO A 908 -12.46 -34.70 -12.96
N ASP A 909 -13.43 -34.75 -12.05
CA ASP A 909 -14.86 -34.70 -12.39
C ASP A 909 -15.76 -34.03 -11.35
N ILE A 910 -15.20 -33.27 -10.40
CA ILE A 910 -15.96 -32.60 -9.33
C ILE A 910 -15.98 -31.09 -9.54
N LEU A 911 -17.17 -30.48 -9.52
CA LEU A 911 -17.38 -29.05 -9.52
C LEU A 911 -18.02 -28.61 -8.20
N LEU A 912 -17.39 -27.65 -7.53
CA LEU A 912 -17.90 -27.00 -6.32
C LEU A 912 -18.29 -25.56 -6.62
N LEU A 913 -19.49 -25.19 -6.20
CA LEU A 913 -20.03 -23.84 -6.39
C LEU A 913 -20.58 -23.31 -5.07
N GLY A 914 -19.89 -22.34 -4.48
CA GLY A 914 -20.33 -21.68 -3.25
C GLY A 914 -21.27 -20.52 -3.57
N PHE A 915 -22.42 -20.46 -2.89
CA PHE A 915 -23.40 -19.39 -3.02
C PHE A 915 -23.73 -18.75 -1.68
N SER A 916 -23.90 -17.43 -1.69
CA SER A 916 -24.52 -16.69 -0.60
C SER A 916 -25.99 -16.40 -0.90
N LEU A 917 -26.88 -16.74 0.04
CA LEU A 917 -28.30 -16.42 -0.05
C LEU A 917 -28.59 -15.07 0.64
N PRO A 918 -29.27 -14.12 -0.04
CA PRO A 918 -29.52 -12.78 0.52
C PRO A 918 -30.60 -12.77 1.61
N GLY A 919 -30.28 -12.34 2.84
CA GLY A 919 -31.20 -12.19 4.00
C GLY A 919 -30.63 -12.80 5.29
N ALA A 920 -30.88 -12.18 6.46
CA ALA A 920 -30.23 -12.53 7.72
C ALA A 920 -30.53 -13.97 8.24
N PRO A 921 -29.61 -14.61 8.99
CA PRO A 921 -29.55 -16.07 9.27
C PRO A 921 -30.62 -16.57 10.27
N PRO A 922 -30.86 -17.91 10.45
CA PRO A 922 -29.79 -18.91 10.68
C PRO A 922 -29.84 -20.22 9.89
N LYS A 923 -30.75 -20.42 8.92
CA LYS A 923 -30.84 -21.71 8.21
C LYS A 923 -31.09 -21.55 6.70
N PRO A 924 -30.02 -21.42 5.90
CA PRO A 924 -30.11 -21.37 4.43
C PRO A 924 -30.89 -22.56 3.83
N ALA A 925 -30.82 -23.73 4.47
CA ALA A 925 -31.57 -24.95 4.12
C ALA A 925 -33.08 -24.73 4.06
N GLU A 926 -33.65 -24.08 5.10
CA GLU A 926 -35.09 -23.88 5.22
C GLU A 926 -35.64 -23.00 4.08
N ARG A 927 -34.79 -22.13 3.50
CA ARG A 927 -35.14 -21.32 2.33
C ARG A 927 -35.09 -22.07 1.01
N LEU A 928 -34.28 -23.12 0.91
CA LEU A 928 -34.31 -24.01 -0.25
C LEU A 928 -35.55 -24.92 -0.21
N GLN A 929 -36.03 -25.28 0.98
CA GLN A 929 -37.21 -26.12 1.19
C GLN A 929 -38.54 -25.34 1.08
N ASN A 930 -38.60 -24.11 1.61
CA ASN A 930 -39.84 -23.33 1.69
C ASN A 930 -39.82 -22.10 0.77
N PRO A 931 -40.78 -21.97 -0.18
CA PRO A 931 -40.95 -20.73 -0.94
C PRO A 931 -41.39 -19.57 -0.02
N PRO A 932 -40.99 -18.31 -0.27
CA PRO A 932 -41.44 -17.17 0.53
C PRO A 932 -42.98 -17.06 0.54
N PRO A 933 -43.63 -16.78 1.69
CA PRO A 933 -45.08 -16.68 1.76
C PRO A 933 -45.62 -15.63 0.77
N GLY A 934 -46.60 -16.03 -0.05
CA GLY A 934 -47.29 -15.15 -1.00
C GLY A 934 -46.76 -15.11 -2.44
N LYS A 935 -45.69 -15.85 -2.79
CA LYS A 935 -45.24 -16.05 -4.18
C LYS A 935 -44.78 -17.50 -4.40
N PRO A 936 -45.28 -18.25 -5.39
CA PRO A 936 -44.75 -19.57 -5.74
C PRO A 936 -43.39 -19.41 -6.46
N MET A 937 -42.36 -19.05 -5.71
CA MET A 937 -40.98 -18.94 -6.19
C MET A 937 -40.17 -20.05 -5.56
N ALA A 938 -39.64 -20.96 -6.39
CA ALA A 938 -38.76 -22.04 -5.98
C ALA A 938 -37.32 -21.73 -6.41
N TRP A 939 -36.35 -22.22 -5.63
CA TRP A 939 -34.94 -22.20 -5.98
C TRP A 939 -34.61 -23.37 -6.91
N TRP A 940 -33.84 -23.08 -7.94
CA TRP A 940 -33.38 -24.04 -8.94
C TRP A 940 -31.88 -23.90 -9.14
N PHE A 941 -31.18 -25.03 -9.15
CA PHE A 941 -29.80 -25.08 -9.57
C PHE A 941 -29.77 -25.41 -11.07
N THR A 942 -29.13 -24.56 -11.86
CA THR A 942 -29.05 -24.75 -13.31
C THR A 942 -27.62 -25.01 -13.75
N LEU A 943 -27.44 -25.99 -14.64
CA LEU A 943 -26.22 -26.21 -15.42
C LEU A 943 -26.54 -25.88 -16.87
N SER A 944 -25.75 -25.03 -17.52
CA SER A 944 -25.93 -24.65 -18.92
C SER A 944 -24.63 -24.75 -19.68
N GLU A 945 -24.70 -25.10 -20.96
CA GLU A 945 -23.57 -24.93 -21.85
C GLU A 945 -23.13 -23.46 -21.93
N HIS A 946 -21.84 -23.24 -22.17
CA HIS A 946 -21.29 -21.90 -22.26
C HIS A 946 -21.74 -21.23 -23.57
N VAL A 947 -22.50 -20.13 -23.45
CA VAL A 947 -23.12 -19.47 -24.62
C VAL A 947 -22.09 -18.89 -25.59
N GLY A 948 -20.92 -18.50 -25.08
CA GLY A 948 -19.79 -18.01 -25.89
C GLY A 948 -19.00 -19.11 -26.60
N GLU A 949 -19.37 -20.37 -26.40
CA GLU A 949 -18.74 -21.54 -27.00
C GLU A 949 -19.73 -22.25 -27.94
N PRO A 950 -20.16 -21.58 -29.03
CA PRO A 950 -21.19 -22.12 -29.90
C PRO A 950 -20.75 -23.44 -30.54
N ARG A 951 -21.69 -24.38 -30.66
CA ARG A 951 -21.48 -25.68 -31.27
C ARG A 951 -22.23 -25.78 -32.59
N PHE A 952 -21.68 -26.60 -33.47
CA PHE A 952 -22.27 -26.90 -34.77
C PHE A 952 -22.35 -28.40 -34.90
N GLY A 953 -23.49 -28.95 -35.30
CA GLY A 953 -23.72 -30.38 -35.27
C GLY A 953 -25.16 -30.71 -35.57
N LEU A 954 -25.46 -32.00 -35.51
CA LEU A 954 -26.79 -32.57 -35.64
C LEU A 954 -26.96 -33.64 -34.57
N LEU A 955 -28.20 -33.92 -34.19
CA LEU A 955 -28.50 -35.01 -33.28
C LEU A 955 -28.21 -36.36 -33.96
N GLU A 956 -27.87 -37.37 -33.16
CA GLU A 956 -27.81 -38.75 -33.65
C GLU A 956 -29.23 -39.26 -33.88
N GLY A 957 -29.50 -39.80 -35.09
CA GLY A 957 -30.81 -40.32 -35.48
C GLY A 957 -30.97 -41.81 -35.18
N ASP A 958 -32.18 -42.33 -35.38
CA ASP A 958 -32.51 -43.75 -35.23
C ASP A 958 -32.11 -44.60 -36.46
N GLY A 959 -31.35 -44.01 -37.39
CA GLY A 959 -30.95 -44.60 -38.66
C GLY A 959 -31.93 -44.37 -39.80
N ARG A 960 -33.03 -43.64 -39.59
CA ARG A 960 -34.05 -43.33 -40.60
C ARG A 960 -34.27 -41.82 -40.73
N PRO A 961 -34.26 -41.27 -41.97
CA PRO A 961 -34.64 -39.88 -42.18
C PRO A 961 -36.11 -39.64 -41.84
N SER A 962 -36.41 -38.46 -41.31
CA SER A 962 -37.76 -37.96 -41.06
C SER A 962 -38.57 -37.91 -42.35
N THR A 963 -39.82 -38.33 -42.27
CA THR A 963 -40.81 -38.26 -43.36
C THR A 963 -41.73 -37.04 -43.23
N ALA A 964 -41.45 -36.15 -42.27
CA ALA A 964 -42.27 -34.98 -42.03
C ALA A 964 -42.26 -34.01 -43.25
N PRO A 965 -43.40 -33.38 -43.58
CA PRO A 965 -43.50 -32.44 -44.69
C PRO A 965 -42.78 -31.10 -44.45
N ALA A 966 -42.36 -30.85 -43.21
CA ALA A 966 -41.49 -29.77 -42.79
C ALA A 966 -40.60 -30.28 -41.65
N LEU A 967 -39.33 -29.88 -41.65
CA LEU A 967 -38.38 -30.25 -40.60
C LEU A 967 -38.32 -29.13 -39.56
N ASP A 968 -38.24 -29.51 -38.28
CA ASP A 968 -37.90 -28.61 -37.19
C ASP A 968 -36.38 -28.51 -37.11
N ARG A 969 -35.82 -27.29 -37.15
CA ARG A 969 -34.38 -27.07 -37.17
C ARG A 969 -33.69 -27.71 -35.96
N ASP A 970 -34.28 -27.58 -34.78
CA ASP A 970 -33.69 -28.01 -33.51
C ASP A 970 -33.76 -29.53 -33.33
N GLY A 971 -34.69 -30.20 -34.03
CA GLY A 971 -34.84 -31.65 -34.06
C GLY A 971 -34.09 -32.35 -35.21
N LEU A 972 -33.26 -31.65 -35.98
CA LEU A 972 -32.55 -32.24 -37.12
C LEU A 972 -31.52 -33.28 -36.69
N THR A 973 -31.54 -34.43 -37.37
CA THR A 973 -30.58 -35.52 -37.16
C THR A 973 -29.63 -35.67 -38.34
N TRP A 974 -28.52 -36.38 -38.12
CA TRP A 974 -27.60 -36.77 -39.18
C TRP A 974 -28.26 -37.57 -40.32
N ASP A 975 -29.28 -38.37 -40.01
CA ASP A 975 -29.96 -39.21 -41.01
C ASP A 975 -30.85 -38.37 -41.94
N ASP A 976 -31.32 -37.19 -41.50
CA ASP A 976 -32.11 -36.25 -42.31
C ASP A 976 -31.29 -35.58 -43.41
N LEU A 977 -30.02 -35.25 -43.12
CA LEU A 977 -29.17 -34.45 -44.02
C LEU A 977 -28.11 -35.27 -44.78
N ASP A 978 -27.71 -36.44 -44.28
CA ASP A 978 -26.88 -37.42 -45.01
C ASP A 978 -27.59 -38.78 -45.14
N PRO A 979 -28.72 -38.85 -45.88
CA PRO A 979 -29.49 -40.08 -46.02
C PRO A 979 -28.74 -41.21 -46.75
N ARG A 980 -27.65 -40.88 -47.45
CA ARG A 980 -26.79 -41.85 -48.16
C ARG A 980 -25.66 -42.37 -47.28
N LYS A 981 -25.52 -41.88 -46.04
CA LYS A 981 -24.46 -42.24 -45.09
C LYS A 981 -23.07 -42.17 -45.73
N SER A 982 -22.86 -41.11 -46.49
CA SER A 982 -21.59 -40.85 -47.20
C SER A 982 -20.45 -40.49 -46.24
N GLY A 983 -20.78 -40.14 -44.99
CA GLY A 983 -19.82 -39.72 -43.97
C GLY A 983 -19.53 -38.21 -44.01
N PHE A 984 -20.05 -37.50 -45.01
CA PHE A 984 -19.94 -36.05 -45.14
C PHE A 984 -21.30 -35.43 -45.43
N LEU A 985 -21.60 -34.29 -44.80
CA LEU A 985 -22.78 -33.51 -45.16
C LEU A 985 -22.64 -32.94 -46.59
N PRO A 986 -23.68 -33.04 -47.43
CA PRO A 986 -23.66 -32.45 -48.76
C PRO A 986 -23.89 -30.93 -48.69
N ALA A 987 -23.19 -30.13 -49.51
CA ALA A 987 -23.52 -28.71 -49.70
C ALA A 987 -24.75 -28.48 -50.58
N LYS A 988 -25.87 -29.10 -50.22
CA LYS A 988 -27.16 -28.91 -50.87
C LYS A 988 -28.20 -28.56 -49.81
N ALA A 989 -29.06 -27.61 -50.13
CA ALA A 989 -30.16 -27.28 -49.23
C ALA A 989 -31.11 -28.49 -49.08
N PRO A 990 -31.71 -28.70 -47.90
CA PRO A 990 -32.75 -29.71 -47.72
C PRO A 990 -33.86 -29.55 -48.76
N SER A 991 -34.37 -30.67 -49.27
CA SER A 991 -35.47 -30.66 -50.26
C SER A 991 -36.82 -30.30 -49.64
N VAL A 992 -36.90 -30.29 -48.31
CA VAL A 992 -38.11 -30.02 -47.51
C VAL A 992 -37.90 -28.70 -46.76
N PRO A 993 -38.95 -27.87 -46.54
CA PRO A 993 -38.84 -26.65 -45.73
C PRO A 993 -38.35 -26.95 -44.31
N VAL A 994 -37.49 -26.08 -43.77
CA VAL A 994 -37.03 -26.10 -42.37
C VAL A 994 -37.65 -24.89 -41.68
N ASP A 995 -38.30 -25.09 -40.53
CA ASP A 995 -39.09 -24.06 -39.82
C ASP A 995 -40.08 -23.32 -40.74
N GLY A 996 -40.67 -24.05 -41.69
CA GLY A 996 -41.62 -23.51 -42.67
C GLY A 996 -41.00 -22.68 -43.80
N ALA A 997 -39.67 -22.54 -43.86
CA ALA A 997 -38.99 -21.78 -44.90
C ALA A 997 -38.20 -22.68 -45.87
N VAL A 998 -38.32 -22.41 -47.18
CA VAL A 998 -37.47 -23.04 -48.20
C VAL A 998 -36.09 -22.41 -48.14
N MET A 999 -35.07 -23.25 -47.96
CA MET A 999 -33.69 -22.80 -47.85
C MET A 999 -32.99 -22.74 -49.20
N ARG A 1000 -32.29 -21.63 -49.47
CA ARG A 1000 -31.27 -21.55 -50.53
C ARG A 1000 -29.96 -22.13 -50.00
N ALA A 1001 -29.19 -22.78 -50.87
CA ALA A 1001 -27.85 -23.27 -50.54
C ALA A 1001 -26.89 -22.07 -50.41
N ASP A 1002 -26.58 -21.71 -49.17
CA ASP A 1002 -25.75 -20.56 -48.77
C ASP A 1002 -25.06 -20.89 -47.44
N SER A 1003 -23.80 -20.50 -47.26
CA SER A 1003 -23.03 -20.91 -46.08
C SER A 1003 -23.58 -20.34 -44.77
N ALA A 1004 -24.05 -19.10 -44.75
CA ALA A 1004 -24.68 -18.53 -43.55
C ALA A 1004 -25.91 -19.33 -43.11
N ARG A 1005 -26.66 -19.90 -44.06
CA ARG A 1005 -27.82 -20.74 -43.77
C ARG A 1005 -27.41 -22.13 -43.28
N PHE A 1006 -26.33 -22.71 -43.80
CA PHE A 1006 -25.78 -23.96 -43.23
C PHE A 1006 -25.26 -23.75 -41.81
N ALA A 1007 -24.56 -22.63 -41.55
CA ALA A 1007 -24.14 -22.27 -40.20
C ALA A 1007 -25.35 -22.13 -39.26
N TRP A 1008 -26.40 -21.43 -39.70
CA TRP A 1008 -27.66 -21.31 -38.95
C TRP A 1008 -28.36 -22.66 -38.71
N LEU A 1009 -28.38 -23.53 -39.73
CA LEU A 1009 -29.01 -24.85 -39.67
C LEU A 1009 -28.31 -25.77 -38.66
N LEU A 1010 -26.98 -25.75 -38.68
CA LEU A 1010 -26.14 -26.63 -37.87
C LEU A 1010 -25.86 -26.06 -36.48
N PHE A 1011 -26.13 -24.78 -36.24
CA PHE A 1011 -25.91 -24.14 -34.95
C PHE A 1011 -26.78 -24.77 -33.88
N ARG A 1012 -26.16 -25.43 -32.89
CA ARG A 1012 -26.85 -25.99 -31.72
C ARG A 1012 -27.11 -24.91 -30.69
N HIS A 1013 -28.35 -24.88 -30.18
CA HIS A 1013 -28.66 -24.04 -29.04
C HIS A 1013 -27.98 -24.56 -27.78
N PRO A 1014 -27.39 -23.67 -26.95
CA PRO A 1014 -26.86 -24.08 -25.65
C PRO A 1014 -27.96 -24.72 -24.81
N GLU A 1015 -27.71 -25.94 -24.36
CA GLU A 1015 -28.64 -26.68 -23.51
C GLU A 1015 -28.52 -26.24 -22.05
N ARG A 1016 -29.61 -26.41 -21.30
CA ARG A 1016 -29.67 -26.12 -19.87
C ARG A 1016 -30.43 -27.21 -19.14
N ALA A 1017 -29.78 -27.81 -18.16
CA ALA A 1017 -30.43 -28.63 -17.14
C ALA A 1017 -30.78 -27.78 -15.92
N ALA A 1018 -31.91 -28.06 -15.29
CA ALA A 1018 -32.36 -27.40 -14.08
C ALA A 1018 -32.81 -28.46 -13.06
N PHE A 1019 -32.31 -28.34 -11.84
CA PHE A 1019 -32.60 -29.21 -10.71
C PHE A 1019 -33.29 -28.39 -9.63
N ALA A 1020 -34.42 -28.86 -9.13
CA ALA A 1020 -35.09 -28.19 -8.01
C ALA A 1020 -34.20 -28.28 -6.76
N ALA A 1021 -33.88 -27.13 -6.16
CA ALA A 1021 -32.88 -27.08 -5.09
C ALA A 1021 -33.28 -27.91 -3.86
N ARG A 1022 -34.60 -28.04 -3.59
CA ARG A 1022 -35.15 -28.87 -2.51
C ARG A 1022 -34.84 -30.36 -2.67
N ASP A 1023 -34.73 -30.86 -3.91
CA ASP A 1023 -34.64 -32.28 -4.21
C ASP A 1023 -33.18 -32.77 -4.19
N ILE A 1024 -32.23 -31.84 -4.29
CA ILE A 1024 -30.78 -32.11 -4.24
C ILE A 1024 -30.14 -31.84 -2.87
N LEU A 1025 -30.95 -31.46 -1.87
CA LEU A 1025 -30.49 -31.30 -0.49
C LEU A 1025 -30.14 -32.66 0.14
N ILE A 1026 -28.92 -32.82 0.66
CA ILE A 1026 -28.64 -33.91 1.60
C ILE A 1026 -29.09 -33.48 3.00
N ALA A 1027 -30.07 -34.19 3.54
CA ALA A 1027 -30.38 -34.16 4.96
C ALA A 1027 -29.59 -35.25 5.69
N ASN A 1028 -28.91 -34.90 6.78
CA ASN A 1028 -28.33 -35.92 7.66
C ASN A 1028 -29.45 -36.69 8.36
N ARG A 1029 -29.63 -37.98 8.03
CA ARG A 1029 -30.38 -38.89 8.92
C ARG A 1029 -29.49 -39.17 10.13
N MET A 1030 -29.62 -38.35 11.18
CA MET A 1030 -29.00 -38.67 12.46
C MET A 1030 -29.42 -40.09 12.85
N ARG A 1031 -28.46 -40.93 13.24
CA ARG A 1031 -28.74 -42.22 13.88
C ARG A 1031 -29.63 -41.93 15.11
N SER A 1032 -30.95 -42.09 14.98
CA SER A 1032 -31.76 -42.48 16.12
C SER A 1032 -31.21 -43.84 16.53
N GLU A 1033 -30.57 -43.92 17.71
CA GLU A 1033 -30.11 -45.18 18.30
C GLU A 1033 -31.25 -46.22 18.29
N PRO A 1034 -30.93 -47.52 18.18
CA PRO A 1034 -31.93 -48.59 18.22
C PRO A 1034 -32.70 -48.64 19.54
#